data_AF-A0A932ELA8-F1
#
_entry.id   AF-A0A932ELA8-F1
#
_cell.length_a   1.000
_cell.length_b   1.000
_cell.length_c   1.000
_cell.angle_alpha   90.00
_cell.angle_beta   90.00
_cell.angle_gamma   90.00
#
_symmetry.space_group_name_H-M   'P 1'
#
loop_
_entity.id
_entity.type
_entity.pdbx_description
1 polymer ?
#
loop_
_entity_poly.entity_id
_entity_poly.type
_entity_poly.pdbx_seq_one_letter_code
_entity_poly.pdbx_strand_id
1 'polypeptide(L)'
;MPKNILNKILPAILIVMISGRTVFADFPDVDQQHKNSAAINYLQSNNIINGYPDGTFKPDNAVNRAEFLKIILEGSDIPALITSPTPFPDVNHDSWYGKYVIKAYHSGWIVGYTDGTFKPEQTINKVEALKILGKVQKWQLSQTVSETPFEDTPPDEWYLPYVTYAKNKGFLEESGIFFNPADLMTRASISEIIYRSLILPDTGVAQEIELIPADDEEESATSELGELGESSESFTPENFSWIETDFFENIVLDDSVPNIFYQNEVYVISGAVTSGDYDMATVITDGTSNSNYRSFSAGTENNRFDIPVYFDRPGNYNLGILRGDSGSARATPISVLPELPSFNNDAPPSAAAATGLDIRYTDDRTKISFTAQNSTFKKLTFRQDQNSFSYFSRQNIDTIIIQYGNFKNFTKNSVDYFIETASLASIGPLEINSSFTKSSAKKFIAEEHSFDEITAQITANPPDTLDSIQKISFSGTVYTDIFEEAYVIKPDGSVENITLISGSPNGSNLDSPTILNGGNFTYNYTPAVEGRHILEINDKEGKPILNHPVYIGNKIPLLPDFFDLNTRTPFEGFLDTSAARQEMLNFINEARAGHGLQNIVLDEELNTVAQGHSDDMAARNFFGHVNPDGKTPDDRRLEAGITTSVGENVVKDVTVPFAHYGLMRSASHRENILTPEWTRMGLGVSTKDGYIIIAQEFSTDKLTPQNIVDFKNEAYQGINTKRQNSGISALAVKSAAESTAKYLNDKAINENQAITGDTFSTATDANNLTGSSSASSITGTGWQSILDSILNKENAILDTTWLSFGIDIQLDSEGNIHFILVLNSQS
;
A
#
# COMPACT_ATOMS: atom_id res chain seq x y z
N MET A 1 3.31 -16.55 17.46
CA MET A 1 4.23 -17.18 18.43
C MET A 1 5.32 -17.98 17.72
N PRO A 2 6.58 -18.00 18.19
CA PRO A 2 7.54 -19.03 17.78
C PRO A 2 7.08 -20.39 18.36
N LYS A 3 6.84 -21.38 17.48
CA LYS A 3 6.21 -22.68 17.76
C LYS A 3 6.98 -23.61 18.73
N ASN A 4 8.09 -23.18 19.34
CA ASN A 4 8.95 -24.07 20.12
C ASN A 4 8.67 -24.09 21.64
N ILE A 5 7.99 -23.10 22.20
CA ILE A 5 7.68 -23.07 23.65
C ILE A 5 6.51 -24.03 23.97
N LEU A 6 5.47 -24.05 23.13
CA LEU A 6 4.31 -24.95 23.33
C LEU A 6 4.66 -26.44 23.17
N ASN A 7 5.71 -26.78 22.42
CA ASN A 7 6.10 -28.17 22.20
C ASN A 7 6.76 -28.85 23.41
N LYS A 8 7.11 -28.09 24.47
CA LYS A 8 7.47 -28.67 25.77
C LYS A 8 6.25 -28.92 26.68
N ILE A 9 5.04 -28.51 26.27
CA ILE A 9 3.83 -28.46 27.13
C ILE A 9 2.85 -29.63 26.89
N LEU A 10 3.04 -30.48 25.87
CA LEU A 10 2.30 -31.75 25.78
C LEU A 10 3.23 -32.92 26.13
N PRO A 11 3.06 -33.53 27.33
CA PRO A 11 1.81 -34.20 27.66
C PRO A 11 1.24 -33.90 29.06
N ALA A 12 -0.07 -34.16 29.18
CA ALA A 12 -0.86 -34.38 30.40
C ALA A 12 -1.63 -33.19 31.00
N ILE A 13 -2.76 -32.85 30.36
CA ILE A 13 -4.01 -32.71 31.10
C ILE A 13 -4.77 -34.03 30.98
N LEU A 14 -4.37 -35.00 31.79
CA LEU A 14 -5.21 -36.14 32.16
C LEU A 14 -5.41 -36.04 33.66
N ILE A 15 -6.65 -35.80 34.08
CA ILE A 15 -7.04 -35.83 35.49
C ILE A 15 -6.78 -37.24 36.02
N VAL A 16 -5.73 -37.40 36.84
CA VAL A 16 -5.59 -38.52 37.77
C VAL A 16 -5.15 -37.96 39.11
N MET A 17 -6.08 -37.90 40.05
CA MET A 17 -5.72 -37.96 41.47
C MET A 17 -5.13 -39.34 41.74
N ILE A 18 -3.88 -39.38 42.25
CA ILE A 18 -3.42 -40.15 43.42
C ILE A 18 -1.88 -40.24 43.41
N SER A 19 -1.30 -39.60 44.44
CA SER A 19 -0.08 -39.94 45.19
C SER A 19 1.25 -40.19 44.46
N GLY A 20 2.23 -39.31 44.73
CA GLY A 20 3.63 -39.75 44.87
C GLY A 20 4.71 -38.75 44.44
N ARG A 21 5.09 -37.85 45.36
CA ARG A 21 6.34 -37.06 45.43
C ARG A 21 6.77 -36.29 44.17
N THR A 22 6.55 -34.98 44.20
CA THR A 22 7.26 -34.00 43.38
C THR A 22 8.73 -33.92 43.77
N VAL A 23 9.59 -33.90 42.75
CA VAL A 23 11.04 -33.69 42.80
C VAL A 23 11.29 -32.21 43.13
N PHE A 24 12.00 -31.94 44.22
CA PHE A 24 12.44 -30.60 44.59
C PHE A 24 13.65 -30.19 43.75
N ALA A 25 13.68 -28.91 43.37
CA ALA A 25 14.93 -28.22 43.11
C ALA A 25 15.01 -27.12 44.18
N ASP A 26 15.80 -27.35 45.24
CA ASP A 26 15.99 -26.41 46.33
C ASP A 26 17.35 -25.73 46.14
N PHE A 27 17.36 -24.51 45.61
CA PHE A 27 18.54 -23.67 45.75
C PHE A 27 18.75 -23.36 47.24
N PRO A 28 19.96 -23.53 47.81
CA PRO A 28 20.19 -23.38 49.24
C PRO A 28 19.85 -21.97 49.79
N ASP A 29 19.86 -20.99 48.89
CA ASP A 29 19.61 -19.57 49.17
C ASP A 29 18.23 -19.09 48.71
N VAL A 30 17.33 -20.00 48.33
CA VAL A 30 15.92 -19.70 48.06
C VAL A 30 15.10 -20.38 49.15
N ASP A 31 14.60 -19.59 50.10
CA ASP A 31 13.65 -20.08 51.10
C ASP A 31 12.43 -20.67 50.39
N GLN A 32 11.96 -21.85 50.79
CA GLN A 32 10.76 -22.46 50.22
C GLN A 32 9.52 -21.58 50.42
N GLN A 33 9.51 -20.76 51.48
CA GLN A 33 8.47 -19.76 51.74
C GLN A 33 8.69 -18.43 50.99
N HIS A 34 9.80 -18.28 50.25
CA HIS A 34 10.00 -17.12 49.41
C HIS A 34 8.89 -17.02 48.37
N LYS A 35 8.31 -15.83 48.19
CA LYS A 35 7.13 -15.63 47.34
C LYS A 35 7.29 -16.12 45.89
N ASN A 36 8.51 -16.06 45.34
CA ASN A 36 8.83 -16.52 43.98
C ASN A 36 9.51 -17.90 43.92
N SER A 37 9.54 -18.67 45.03
CA SER A 37 10.21 -19.98 45.06
C SER A 37 9.63 -20.95 44.02
N ALA A 38 8.32 -20.93 43.82
CA ALA A 38 7.63 -21.76 42.83
C ALA A 38 8.07 -21.44 41.40
N ALA A 39 8.15 -20.16 41.03
CA ALA A 39 8.59 -19.73 39.71
C ALA A 39 10.05 -20.11 39.44
N ILE A 40 10.93 -19.87 40.41
CA ILE A 40 12.35 -20.21 40.32
C ILE A 40 12.52 -21.71 40.08
N ASN A 41 11.83 -22.54 40.86
CA ASN A 41 11.93 -24.00 40.76
C ASN A 41 11.35 -24.51 39.43
N TYR A 42 10.25 -23.94 38.96
CA TYR A 42 9.68 -24.30 37.66
C TYR A 42 10.63 -23.98 36.50
N LEU A 43 11.17 -22.76 36.44
CA LEU A 43 12.04 -22.37 35.34
C LEU A 43 13.35 -23.16 35.34
N GLN A 44 13.88 -23.51 36.51
CA GLN A 44 15.02 -24.40 36.61
C GLN A 44 14.70 -25.81 36.09
N SER A 45 13.58 -26.41 36.54
CA SER A 45 13.19 -27.76 36.10
C SER A 45 12.97 -27.87 34.59
N ASN A 46 12.66 -26.74 33.93
CA ASN A 46 12.47 -26.62 32.49
C ASN A 46 13.73 -26.13 31.73
N ASN A 47 14.87 -26.01 32.42
CA ASN A 47 16.16 -25.52 31.88
C ASN A 47 16.11 -24.11 31.28
N ILE A 48 15.19 -23.25 31.75
CA ILE A 48 15.03 -21.88 31.28
C ILE A 48 15.97 -20.93 32.02
N ILE A 49 16.11 -21.12 33.34
CA ILE A 49 17.06 -20.37 34.15
C ILE A 49 17.85 -21.34 35.03
N ASN A 50 19.17 -21.19 35.05
CA ASN A 50 20.04 -21.98 35.91
C ASN A 50 20.59 -21.11 37.05
N GLY A 51 20.93 -21.76 38.17
CA GLY A 51 21.70 -21.13 39.23
C GLY A 51 23.15 -20.89 38.83
N TYR A 52 23.89 -20.25 39.72
CA TYR A 52 25.31 -20.02 39.56
C TYR A 52 26.10 -21.33 39.75
N PRO A 53 27.34 -21.41 39.23
CA PRO A 53 28.19 -22.59 39.41
C PRO A 53 28.47 -22.97 40.86
N ASP A 54 28.28 -22.03 41.80
CA ASP A 54 28.41 -22.24 43.25
C ASP A 54 27.17 -22.93 43.88
N GLY A 55 26.16 -23.27 43.07
CA GLY A 55 24.94 -23.96 43.48
C GLY A 55 23.84 -23.04 44.02
N THR A 56 24.05 -21.73 44.02
CA THR A 56 23.07 -20.74 44.51
C THR A 56 22.24 -20.13 43.37
N PHE A 57 21.07 -19.57 43.68
CA PHE A 57 20.23 -18.87 42.70
C PHE A 57 20.42 -17.35 42.71
N LYS A 58 20.68 -16.79 43.89
CA LYS A 58 20.80 -15.36 44.22
C LYS A 58 19.52 -14.58 43.86
N PRO A 59 18.38 -14.87 44.52
CA PRO A 59 17.08 -14.31 44.13
C PRO A 59 17.04 -12.78 44.11
N ASP A 60 17.76 -12.12 45.02
CA ASP A 60 17.77 -10.65 45.15
C ASP A 60 18.81 -9.95 44.26
N ASN A 61 19.63 -10.70 43.51
CA ASN A 61 20.59 -10.08 42.61
C ASN A 61 19.88 -9.40 41.44
N ALA A 62 20.32 -8.18 41.12
CA ALA A 62 19.91 -7.46 39.92
C ALA A 62 20.33 -8.23 38.65
N VAL A 63 19.51 -8.14 37.60
CA VAL A 63 19.79 -8.72 36.29
C VAL A 63 20.07 -7.63 35.28
N ASN A 64 21.16 -7.75 34.54
CA ASN A 64 21.45 -6.79 33.47
C ASN A 64 20.72 -7.14 32.15
N ARG A 65 20.66 -6.18 31.23
CA ARG A 65 19.97 -6.30 29.94
C ARG A 65 20.49 -7.46 29.08
N ALA A 66 21.81 -7.72 29.12
CA ALA A 66 22.43 -8.82 28.39
C ALA A 66 22.07 -10.21 28.97
N GLU A 67 22.07 -10.33 30.30
CA GLU A 67 21.67 -11.54 31.02
C GLU A 67 20.19 -11.85 30.79
N PHE A 68 19.33 -10.84 30.79
CA PHE A 68 17.90 -11.02 30.52
C PHE A 68 17.65 -11.55 29.10
N LEU A 69 18.33 -10.99 28.08
CA LEU A 69 18.24 -11.50 26.70
C LEU A 69 18.70 -12.95 26.61
N LYS A 70 19.83 -13.30 27.25
CA LYS A 70 20.31 -14.68 27.27
C LYS A 70 19.25 -15.63 27.86
N ILE A 71 18.68 -15.28 29.02
CA ILE A 71 17.67 -16.10 29.70
C ILE A 71 16.46 -16.36 28.77
N ILE A 72 15.95 -15.33 28.10
CA ILE A 72 14.78 -15.47 27.23
C ILE A 72 15.13 -16.26 25.95
N LEU A 73 16.25 -15.95 25.31
CA LEU A 73 16.64 -16.57 24.04
C LEU A 73 16.97 -18.05 24.21
N GLU A 74 17.76 -18.40 25.24
CA GLU A 74 18.06 -19.79 25.55
C GLU A 74 16.81 -20.51 26.08
N GLY A 75 16.03 -19.87 26.95
CA GLY A 75 14.76 -20.41 27.43
C GLY A 75 13.71 -20.67 26.33
N SER A 76 13.80 -19.95 25.21
CA SER A 76 12.93 -20.10 24.04
C SER A 76 13.50 -21.00 22.94
N ASP A 77 14.67 -21.63 23.17
CA ASP A 77 15.42 -22.44 22.21
C ASP A 77 15.69 -21.69 20.88
N ILE A 78 15.91 -20.38 20.94
CA ILE A 78 16.18 -19.54 19.76
C ILE A 78 17.69 -19.51 19.54
N PRO A 79 18.21 -20.08 18.42
CA PRO A 79 19.64 -20.06 18.14
C PRO A 79 20.11 -18.62 17.88
N ALA A 80 21.19 -18.23 18.57
CA ALA A 80 21.89 -16.98 18.35
C ALA A 80 23.15 -17.23 17.50
N LEU A 81 23.19 -16.67 16.29
CA LEU A 81 24.31 -16.81 15.36
C LEU A 81 25.25 -15.59 15.43
N ILE A 82 26.53 -15.84 15.15
CA ILE A 82 27.61 -14.85 15.12
C ILE A 82 28.04 -14.70 13.66
N THR A 83 27.34 -13.88 12.87
CA THR A 83 27.67 -13.67 11.45
C THR A 83 27.61 -12.22 11.00
N SER A 84 27.28 -11.27 11.90
CA SER A 84 27.10 -9.86 11.57
C SER A 84 27.63 -8.95 12.68
N PRO A 85 28.32 -7.84 12.36
CA PRO A 85 28.75 -6.87 13.35
C PRO A 85 27.53 -6.23 14.03
N THR A 86 27.65 -5.95 15.33
CA THR A 86 26.62 -5.25 16.10
C THR A 86 26.55 -3.78 15.69
N PRO A 87 25.34 -3.20 15.59
CA PRO A 87 25.17 -1.76 15.35
C PRO A 87 25.51 -0.89 16.56
N PHE A 88 25.71 -1.50 17.74
CA PHE A 88 25.87 -0.80 19.01
C PHE A 88 27.36 -0.63 19.38
N PRO A 89 27.88 0.60 19.51
CA PRO A 89 29.30 0.84 19.77
C PRO A 89 29.81 0.28 21.11
N ASP A 90 28.91 0.07 22.08
CA ASP A 90 29.19 -0.44 23.42
C ASP A 90 29.03 -1.96 23.55
N VAL A 91 28.75 -2.65 22.45
CA VAL A 91 28.63 -4.11 22.40
C VAL A 91 29.85 -4.65 21.67
N ASN A 92 30.75 -5.29 22.42
CA ASN A 92 31.79 -6.08 21.79
C ASN A 92 31.15 -7.40 21.28
N HIS A 93 31.19 -7.58 19.96
CA HIS A 93 30.67 -8.74 19.23
C HIS A 93 31.14 -10.09 19.81
N ASP A 94 32.38 -10.17 20.30
CA ASP A 94 32.99 -11.39 20.82
C ASP A 94 32.70 -11.63 22.32
N SER A 95 31.97 -10.72 22.96
CA SER A 95 31.52 -10.91 24.35
C SER A 95 30.57 -12.11 24.43
N TRP A 96 30.49 -12.74 25.59
CA TRP A 96 29.59 -13.88 25.82
C TRP A 96 28.13 -13.56 25.45
N TYR A 97 27.74 -12.28 25.56
CA TYR A 97 26.40 -11.79 25.23
C TYR A 97 26.22 -11.28 23.79
N GLY A 98 27.30 -11.05 23.03
CA GLY A 98 27.24 -10.35 21.73
C GLY A 98 26.26 -10.98 20.75
N LYS A 99 26.29 -12.32 20.65
CA LYS A 99 25.37 -13.11 19.80
C LYS A 99 23.89 -12.89 20.12
N TYR A 100 23.53 -12.73 21.39
CA TYR A 100 22.13 -12.52 21.81
C TYR A 100 21.66 -11.12 21.43
N VAL A 101 22.52 -10.11 21.60
CA VAL A 101 22.21 -8.72 21.23
C VAL A 101 22.04 -8.59 19.72
N ILE A 102 22.95 -9.17 18.93
CA ILE A 102 22.88 -9.16 17.46
C ILE A 102 21.58 -9.82 16.99
N LYS A 103 21.26 -11.00 17.54
CA LYS A 103 20.03 -11.71 17.21
C LYS A 103 18.79 -10.87 17.55
N ALA A 104 18.76 -10.25 18.73
CA ALA A 104 17.63 -9.43 19.15
C ALA A 104 17.45 -8.17 18.29
N TYR A 105 18.56 -7.55 17.86
CA TYR A 105 18.52 -6.37 16.99
C TYR A 105 17.98 -6.71 15.60
N HIS A 106 18.56 -7.71 14.93
CA HIS A 106 18.10 -8.11 13.58
C HIS A 106 16.69 -8.70 13.58
N SER A 107 16.19 -9.15 14.73
CA SER A 107 14.80 -9.62 14.88
C SER A 107 13.83 -8.49 15.26
N GLY A 108 14.29 -7.24 15.40
CA GLY A 108 13.47 -6.07 15.77
C GLY A 108 12.99 -6.06 17.22
N TRP A 109 13.57 -6.90 18.09
CA TRP A 109 13.20 -7.00 19.51
C TRP A 109 13.83 -5.89 20.35
N ILE A 110 15.00 -5.41 19.94
CA ILE A 110 15.69 -4.27 20.53
C ILE A 110 16.10 -3.28 19.43
N VAL A 111 16.14 -1.99 19.77
CA VAL A 111 16.58 -0.91 18.88
C VAL A 111 17.73 -0.08 19.46
N GLY A 112 18.13 -0.35 20.71
CA GLY A 112 19.11 0.47 21.45
C GLY A 112 18.48 1.71 22.09
N TYR A 113 19.31 2.52 22.73
CA TYR A 113 18.97 3.84 23.25
C TYR A 113 19.16 4.92 22.18
N THR A 114 18.63 6.12 22.42
CA THR A 114 18.73 7.27 21.52
C THR A 114 20.17 7.73 21.28
N ASP A 115 21.11 7.38 22.17
CA ASP A 115 22.55 7.61 22.02
C ASP A 115 23.26 6.57 21.14
N GLY A 116 22.51 5.63 20.56
CA GLY A 116 23.03 4.57 19.69
C GLY A 116 23.63 3.38 20.44
N THR A 117 23.51 3.31 21.77
CA THR A 117 24.10 2.23 22.60
C THR A 117 23.06 1.18 23.03
N PHE A 118 23.50 -0.01 23.45
CA PHE A 118 22.64 -1.06 24.00
C PHE A 118 22.58 -1.09 25.54
N LYS A 119 23.68 -0.71 26.18
CA LYS A 119 23.97 -0.73 27.63
C LYS A 119 23.89 -2.14 28.22
N PRO A 120 24.73 -3.10 27.78
CA PRO A 120 24.59 -4.52 28.13
C PRO A 120 24.66 -4.81 29.63
N GLU A 121 25.52 -4.08 30.35
CA GLU A 121 25.75 -4.25 31.79
C GLU A 121 24.78 -3.44 32.67
N GLN A 122 23.91 -2.62 32.07
CA GLN A 122 22.91 -1.86 32.83
C GLN A 122 21.82 -2.81 33.33
N THR A 123 21.45 -2.69 34.59
CA THR A 123 20.30 -3.40 35.17
C THR A 123 19.03 -3.09 34.38
N ILE A 124 18.29 -4.14 34.01
CA ILE A 124 17.05 -3.97 33.25
C ILE A 124 15.91 -3.51 34.18
N ASN A 125 15.08 -2.59 33.69
CA ASN A 125 13.88 -2.17 34.41
C ASN A 125 12.63 -2.97 33.97
N LYS A 126 11.54 -2.86 34.74
CA LYS A 126 10.29 -3.61 34.52
C LYS A 126 9.74 -3.48 33.09
N VAL A 127 9.62 -2.26 32.58
CA VAL A 127 9.01 -2.02 31.26
C VAL A 127 9.86 -2.48 30.10
N GLU A 128 11.19 -2.36 30.22
CA GLU A 128 12.12 -2.91 29.23
C GLU A 128 12.05 -4.44 29.22
N ALA A 129 11.94 -5.07 30.41
CA ALA A 129 11.79 -6.51 30.52
C ALA A 129 10.49 -7.00 29.87
N LEU A 130 9.36 -6.35 30.13
CA LEU A 130 8.07 -6.68 29.52
C LEU A 130 8.06 -6.47 28.01
N LYS A 131 8.65 -5.38 27.51
CA LYS A 131 8.74 -5.13 26.07
C LYS A 131 9.55 -6.19 25.35
N ILE A 132 10.72 -6.54 25.89
CA ILE A 132 11.59 -7.55 25.29
C ILE A 132 10.90 -8.92 25.35
N LEU A 133 10.36 -9.31 26.52
CA LEU A 133 9.65 -10.58 26.67
C LEU A 133 8.45 -10.67 25.72
N GLY A 134 7.65 -9.62 25.65
CA GLY A 134 6.47 -9.55 24.78
C GLY A 134 6.82 -9.56 23.30
N LYS A 135 7.90 -8.90 22.88
CA LYS A 135 8.37 -8.97 21.48
C LYS A 135 8.90 -10.36 21.12
N VAL A 136 9.63 -11.02 22.02
CA VAL A 136 10.16 -12.37 21.78
C VAL A 136 9.02 -13.40 21.72
N GLN A 137 8.09 -13.34 22.68
CA GLN A 137 6.93 -14.24 22.72
C GLN A 137 5.84 -13.85 21.70
N LYS A 138 5.95 -12.68 21.08
CA LYS A 138 4.99 -12.10 20.13
C LYS A 138 3.60 -11.90 20.76
N TRP A 139 3.57 -11.28 21.94
CA TRP A 139 2.34 -10.88 22.62
C TRP A 139 1.44 -10.07 21.69
N GLN A 140 0.16 -10.42 21.69
CA GLN A 140 -0.87 -9.76 20.87
C GLN A 140 -1.34 -8.51 21.62
N LEU A 141 -0.57 -7.43 21.50
CA LEU A 141 -0.88 -6.18 22.19
C LEU A 141 -2.07 -5.51 21.49
N SER A 142 -3.07 -5.08 22.26
CA SER A 142 -4.14 -4.22 21.76
C SER A 142 -3.55 -2.88 21.32
N GLN A 143 -3.97 -2.37 20.16
CA GLN A 143 -3.50 -1.08 19.63
C GLN A 143 -4.16 0.11 20.33
N THR A 144 -5.34 -0.09 20.90
CA THR A 144 -6.00 0.81 21.85
C THR A 144 -5.91 0.25 23.26
N VAL A 145 -5.20 0.97 24.13
CA VAL A 145 -5.29 0.82 25.58
C VAL A 145 -5.97 2.09 26.08
N SER A 146 -7.30 2.07 26.16
CA SER A 146 -8.10 3.21 26.63
C SER A 146 -8.09 3.35 28.15
N GLU A 147 -7.74 2.30 28.89
CA GLU A 147 -7.63 2.31 30.35
C GLU A 147 -6.18 2.16 30.80
N THR A 148 -5.71 3.08 31.64
CA THR A 148 -4.40 2.95 32.27
C THR A 148 -4.48 1.85 33.34
N PRO A 149 -3.74 0.73 33.19
CA PRO A 149 -3.83 -0.39 34.13
C PRO A 149 -3.34 -0.01 35.53
N PHE A 150 -2.49 1.00 35.64
CA PHE A 150 -1.98 1.56 36.87
C PHE A 150 -1.85 3.09 36.74
N GLU A 151 -1.99 3.83 37.83
CA GLU A 151 -2.00 5.30 37.83
C GLU A 151 -0.67 5.91 37.32
N ASP A 152 0.44 5.20 37.50
CA ASP A 152 1.77 5.59 37.06
C ASP A 152 2.16 4.99 35.70
N THR A 153 1.18 4.58 34.90
CA THR A 153 1.35 4.12 33.51
C THR A 153 0.54 5.00 32.56
N PRO A 154 1.05 6.19 32.17
CA PRO A 154 0.34 7.14 31.31
C PRO A 154 -0.06 6.55 29.94
N PRO A 155 -1.18 7.02 29.34
CA PRO A 155 -1.77 6.47 28.11
C PRO A 155 -0.84 6.54 26.87
N ASP A 156 0.09 7.50 26.85
CA ASP A 156 0.96 7.75 25.69
C ASP A 156 2.37 7.15 25.83
N GLU A 157 2.65 6.40 26.91
CA GLU A 157 3.97 5.83 27.14
C GLU A 157 4.23 4.58 26.29
N TRP A 158 5.43 4.49 25.70
CA TRP A 158 5.80 3.43 24.74
C TRP A 158 5.66 1.99 25.27
N TYR A 159 5.65 1.83 26.59
CA TYR A 159 5.56 0.53 27.27
C TYR A 159 4.14 0.14 27.66
N LEU A 160 3.17 1.06 27.60
CA LEU A 160 1.82 0.83 28.11
C LEU A 160 1.14 -0.40 27.50
N PRO A 161 1.20 -0.66 26.17
CA PRO A 161 0.57 -1.86 25.61
C PRO A 161 1.09 -3.16 26.21
N TYR A 162 2.37 -3.20 26.59
CA TYR A 162 2.99 -4.38 27.22
C TYR A 162 2.56 -4.54 28.67
N VAL A 163 2.40 -3.45 29.42
CA VAL A 163 1.92 -3.48 30.81
C VAL A 163 0.46 -3.91 30.85
N THR A 164 -0.39 -3.36 29.97
CA THR A 164 -1.81 -3.73 29.88
C THR A 164 -1.98 -5.18 29.47
N TYR A 165 -1.24 -5.64 28.48
CA TYR A 165 -1.28 -7.05 28.08
C TYR A 165 -0.86 -7.96 29.24
N ALA A 166 0.24 -7.64 29.91
CA ALA A 166 0.73 -8.42 31.05
C ALA A 166 -0.26 -8.42 32.22
N LYS A 167 -0.93 -7.30 32.51
CA LYS A 167 -1.98 -7.23 33.54
C LYS A 167 -3.18 -8.11 33.18
N ASN A 168 -3.72 -7.95 31.98
CA ASN A 168 -4.92 -8.65 31.52
C ASN A 168 -4.73 -10.17 31.43
N LYS A 169 -3.49 -10.62 31.20
CA LYS A 169 -3.13 -12.05 31.19
C LYS A 169 -2.67 -12.58 32.55
N GLY A 170 -2.64 -11.74 33.59
CA GLY A 170 -2.24 -12.14 34.94
C GLY A 170 -0.74 -12.40 35.11
N PHE A 171 0.10 -11.83 34.24
CA PHE A 171 1.55 -11.99 34.26
C PHE A 171 2.24 -11.13 35.32
N LEU A 172 1.55 -10.11 35.83
CA LEU A 172 2.06 -9.17 36.83
C LEU A 172 1.74 -9.65 38.26
N GLU A 173 2.62 -9.33 39.22
CA GLU A 173 2.39 -9.61 40.65
C GLU A 173 1.60 -8.48 41.32
N GLU A 174 1.56 -7.30 40.70
CA GLU A 174 1.00 -6.08 41.25
C GLU A 174 -0.53 -6.16 41.35
N SER A 175 -1.04 -6.13 42.58
CA SER A 175 -2.47 -6.04 42.89
C SER A 175 -2.90 -4.65 43.39
N GLY A 176 -1.99 -3.68 43.38
CA GLY A 176 -2.22 -2.29 43.81
C GLY A 176 -2.44 -1.33 42.63
N ILE A 177 -2.57 -0.04 42.93
CA ILE A 177 -2.83 1.02 41.92
C ILE A 177 -1.57 1.53 41.19
N PHE A 178 -0.37 1.15 41.63
CA PHE A 178 0.91 1.56 41.03
C PHE A 178 1.71 0.35 40.51
N PHE A 179 2.33 0.51 39.33
CA PHE A 179 3.16 -0.48 38.65
C PHE A 179 4.67 -0.31 38.93
N ASN A 180 5.11 0.94 39.09
CA ASN A 180 6.49 1.40 39.16
C ASN A 180 7.33 1.02 37.91
N PRO A 181 7.06 1.64 36.74
CA PRO A 181 7.66 1.29 35.45
C PRO A 181 9.20 1.20 35.43
N ALA A 182 9.88 2.07 36.17
CA ALA A 182 11.33 2.22 36.17
C ALA A 182 12.05 1.31 37.17
N ASP A 183 11.32 0.52 37.96
CA ASP A 183 11.92 -0.37 38.96
C ASP A 183 12.89 -1.36 38.31
N LEU A 184 14.07 -1.49 38.92
CA LEU A 184 15.10 -2.40 38.51
C LEU A 184 14.76 -3.83 38.92
N MET A 185 15.00 -4.79 38.03
CA MET A 185 14.55 -6.16 38.20
C MET A 185 15.61 -7.07 38.82
N THR A 186 15.19 -7.86 39.82
CA THR A 186 16.00 -8.94 40.39
C THR A 186 15.77 -10.27 39.66
N ARG A 187 16.65 -11.25 39.91
CA ARG A 187 16.53 -12.61 39.37
C ARG A 187 15.22 -13.29 39.77
N ALA A 188 14.75 -13.07 41.00
CA ALA A 188 13.47 -13.59 41.46
C ALA A 188 12.29 -12.95 40.70
N SER A 189 12.27 -11.61 40.56
CA SER A 189 11.18 -10.91 39.87
C SER A 189 11.11 -11.24 38.37
N ILE A 190 12.25 -11.38 37.70
CA ILE A 190 12.29 -11.85 36.29
C ILE A 190 11.78 -13.29 36.17
N SER A 191 12.13 -14.14 37.12
CA SER A 191 11.67 -15.54 37.12
C SER A 191 10.16 -15.62 37.25
N GLU A 192 9.55 -14.76 38.06
CA GLU A 192 8.10 -14.72 38.24
C GLU A 192 7.36 -14.32 36.95
N ILE A 193 7.78 -13.22 36.31
CA ILE A 193 7.10 -12.74 35.08
C ILE A 193 7.24 -13.77 33.95
N ILE A 194 8.43 -14.38 33.78
CA ILE A 194 8.63 -15.43 32.78
C ILE A 194 7.77 -16.65 33.13
N TYR A 195 7.77 -17.10 34.38
CA TYR A 195 6.97 -18.24 34.82
C TYR A 195 5.49 -18.05 34.51
N ARG A 196 4.89 -16.92 34.93
CA ARG A 196 3.48 -16.62 34.69
C ARG A 196 3.14 -16.56 33.20
N SER A 197 4.03 -15.98 32.38
CA SER A 197 3.86 -15.93 30.92
C SER A 197 3.82 -17.32 30.26
N LEU A 198 4.35 -18.35 30.92
CA LEU A 198 4.42 -19.71 30.39
C LEU A 198 3.26 -20.60 30.86
N ILE A 199 2.77 -20.39 32.08
CA ILE A 199 1.79 -21.30 32.71
C ILE A 199 0.33 -20.82 32.63
N LEU A 200 0.09 -19.53 32.36
CA LEU A 200 -1.26 -19.00 32.20
C LEU A 200 -1.63 -19.05 30.70
N PRO A 201 -2.61 -19.86 30.27
CA PRO A 201 -2.91 -20.04 28.85
C PRO A 201 -3.52 -18.77 28.23
N ASP A 202 -3.29 -18.59 26.93
CA ASP A 202 -3.90 -17.52 26.10
C ASP A 202 -5.38 -17.82 25.81
N THR A 203 -6.17 -18.06 26.86
CA THR A 203 -7.63 -18.23 26.76
C THR A 203 -8.26 -16.85 26.78
N GLY A 204 -8.80 -16.39 25.65
CA GLY A 204 -9.50 -15.11 25.49
C GLY A 204 -10.84 -15.01 26.24
N VAL A 205 -10.89 -15.45 27.50
CA VAL A 205 -12.02 -15.29 28.41
C VAL A 205 -11.43 -14.93 29.77
N ALA A 206 -11.71 -13.73 30.27
CA ALA A 206 -11.59 -13.46 31.70
C ALA A 206 -12.58 -14.39 32.41
N GLN A 207 -12.08 -15.39 33.14
CA GLN A 207 -12.90 -16.10 34.11
C GLN A 207 -13.18 -15.14 35.28
N GLU A 208 -14.27 -14.39 35.20
CA GLU A 208 -14.91 -13.89 36.41
C GLU A 208 -15.64 -15.06 37.08
N ILE A 209 -15.24 -15.33 38.33
CA ILE A 209 -15.98 -16.23 39.21
C ILE A 209 -17.21 -15.47 39.70
N GLU A 210 -18.35 -16.04 39.31
CA GLU A 210 -19.74 -15.62 39.47
C GLU A 210 -20.21 -15.43 40.93
N LEU A 211 -21.02 -14.37 41.16
CA LEU A 211 -22.07 -14.32 42.19
C LEU A 211 -23.32 -13.57 41.65
N ILE A 212 -24.40 -14.31 41.36
CA ILE A 212 -25.78 -13.92 40.91
C ILE A 212 -26.67 -13.54 42.15
N PRO A 213 -27.92 -12.95 42.11
CA PRO A 213 -28.81 -12.38 41.03
C PRO A 213 -29.55 -11.02 41.28
N ALA A 214 -30.28 -10.60 40.22
CA ALA A 214 -31.70 -10.12 40.11
C ALA A 214 -31.83 -8.69 39.52
N ASP A 215 -32.66 -8.34 38.53
CA ASP A 215 -33.79 -8.93 37.80
C ASP A 215 -33.98 -8.15 36.47
N ASP A 216 -34.63 -8.81 35.48
CA ASP A 216 -35.54 -8.31 34.39
C ASP A 216 -35.06 -7.15 33.45
N GLU A 217 -35.22 -7.16 32.11
CA GLU A 217 -36.30 -7.64 31.24
C GLU A 217 -35.79 -7.72 29.76
N GLU A 218 -36.44 -8.53 28.93
CA GLU A 218 -36.13 -8.84 27.51
C GLU A 218 -36.30 -7.67 26.53
N GLU A 219 -35.51 -7.62 25.44
CA GLU A 219 -36.06 -7.75 24.07
C GLU A 219 -34.97 -8.00 23.01
N SER A 220 -35.24 -8.95 22.10
CA SER A 220 -34.40 -9.28 20.95
C SER A 220 -34.78 -8.43 19.73
N ALA A 221 -33.81 -8.00 18.92
CA ALA A 221 -34.04 -7.82 17.48
C ALA A 221 -32.74 -7.87 16.67
N THR A 222 -32.88 -8.47 15.50
CA THR A 222 -31.91 -8.83 14.46
C THR A 222 -31.43 -7.66 13.59
N SER A 223 -30.35 -7.93 12.85
CA SER A 223 -29.73 -7.14 11.77
C SER A 223 -30.67 -6.45 10.77
N GLU A 224 -30.38 -5.17 10.48
CA GLU A 224 -30.62 -4.50 9.18
C GLU A 224 -29.71 -3.26 9.06
N LEU A 225 -29.00 -3.14 7.92
CA LEU A 225 -28.33 -1.90 7.49
C LEU A 225 -29.41 -0.98 6.90
N GLY A 226 -29.64 0.19 7.48
CA GLY A 226 -30.70 1.13 7.06
C GLY A 226 -30.29 2.04 5.88
N GLU A 227 -31.16 2.12 4.87
CA GLU A 227 -31.12 3.04 3.71
C GLU A 227 -31.03 4.52 4.13
N LEU A 228 -30.16 5.28 3.46
CA LEU A 228 -30.24 6.75 3.40
C LEU A 228 -31.40 7.13 2.47
N GLY A 229 -32.43 7.77 3.00
CA GLY A 229 -33.69 8.00 2.29
C GLY A 229 -33.55 8.78 0.97
N GLU A 230 -34.17 8.26 -0.09
CA GLU A 230 -34.42 9.00 -1.33
C GLU A 230 -35.43 10.12 -1.08
N SER A 231 -35.00 11.38 -1.24
CA SER A 231 -35.92 12.46 -1.59
C SER A 231 -35.40 13.20 -2.81
N SER A 232 -35.85 12.78 -3.98
CA SER A 232 -35.68 13.48 -5.25
C SER A 232 -36.66 14.66 -5.32
N GLU A 233 -36.28 15.82 -4.81
CA GLU A 233 -36.91 17.08 -5.23
C GLU A 233 -35.83 18.00 -5.82
N SER A 234 -35.99 18.37 -7.10
CA SER A 234 -35.10 19.32 -7.76
C SER A 234 -35.43 20.73 -7.27
N PHE A 235 -34.64 21.25 -6.35
CA PHE A 235 -34.78 22.61 -5.85
C PHE A 235 -33.91 23.60 -6.61
N THR A 236 -34.52 24.70 -7.06
CA THR A 236 -33.84 25.84 -7.68
C THR A 236 -33.27 26.79 -6.64
N PRO A 237 -32.23 27.60 -6.97
CA PRO A 237 -31.37 28.35 -6.02
C PRO A 237 -32.03 29.52 -5.26
N GLU A 238 -33.35 29.59 -5.14
CA GLU A 238 -34.05 30.85 -4.83
C GLU A 238 -34.25 31.15 -3.32
N ASN A 239 -33.95 30.22 -2.41
CA ASN A 239 -34.13 30.46 -0.97
C ASN A 239 -32.82 30.20 -0.20
N PHE A 240 -31.97 31.22 -0.11
CA PHE A 240 -30.90 31.22 0.89
C PHE A 240 -31.52 31.08 2.28
N SER A 241 -31.10 30.05 3.00
CA SER A 241 -31.51 29.78 4.37
C SER A 241 -30.32 29.31 5.19
N TRP A 242 -30.50 29.37 6.51
CA TRP A 242 -29.53 28.84 7.45
C TRP A 242 -30.01 27.49 7.96
N ILE A 243 -29.11 26.52 8.01
CA ILE A 243 -29.28 25.26 8.72
C ILE A 243 -29.18 25.61 10.20
N GLU A 244 -30.28 25.44 10.91
CA GLU A 244 -30.39 25.79 12.33
C GLU A 244 -29.41 24.99 13.20
N THR A 245 -29.02 25.57 14.33
CA THR A 245 -27.96 25.00 15.18
C THR A 245 -28.32 23.66 15.80
N ASP A 246 -29.61 23.36 15.96
CA ASP A 246 -30.15 22.12 16.53
C ASP A 246 -30.64 21.13 15.45
N PHE A 247 -30.31 21.37 14.17
CA PHE A 247 -30.78 20.54 13.07
C PHE A 247 -30.27 19.09 13.16
N PHE A 248 -28.99 18.90 13.46
CA PHE A 248 -28.35 17.59 13.46
C PHE A 248 -28.64 16.82 14.75
N GLU A 249 -28.84 15.50 14.63
CA GLU A 249 -29.21 14.70 15.78
C GLU A 249 -28.06 14.58 16.79
N ASN A 250 -28.35 14.90 18.06
CA ASN A 250 -27.41 15.07 19.18
C ASN A 250 -26.11 15.83 18.84
N ILE A 251 -26.22 16.80 17.93
CA ILE A 251 -25.18 17.77 17.63
C ILE A 251 -25.81 19.15 17.74
N VAL A 252 -25.15 20.06 18.44
CA VAL A 252 -25.54 21.47 18.51
C VAL A 252 -24.42 22.29 17.90
N LEU A 253 -24.68 22.92 16.76
CA LEU A 253 -23.73 23.81 16.09
C LEU A 253 -23.57 25.09 16.90
N ASP A 254 -22.39 25.68 16.85
CA ASP A 254 -22.14 26.96 17.52
C ASP A 254 -22.87 28.12 16.83
N ASP A 255 -22.95 28.04 15.49
CA ASP A 255 -23.61 29.01 14.62
C ASP A 255 -24.39 28.28 13.54
N SER A 256 -25.45 28.90 13.03
CA SER A 256 -26.20 28.35 11.90
C SER A 256 -25.32 28.27 10.64
N VAL A 257 -25.45 27.19 9.87
CA VAL A 257 -24.61 26.91 8.68
C VAL A 257 -25.33 27.31 7.40
N PRO A 258 -24.69 27.96 6.42
CA PRO A 258 -25.38 28.35 5.20
C PRO A 258 -25.76 27.12 4.36
N ASN A 259 -26.91 27.16 3.70
CA ASN A 259 -27.27 26.16 2.70
C ASN A 259 -26.64 26.42 1.31
N ILE A 260 -25.93 27.54 1.12
CA ILE A 260 -25.22 27.89 -0.11
C ILE A 260 -23.75 28.22 0.17
N PHE A 261 -22.87 27.47 -0.52
CA PHE A 261 -21.42 27.62 -0.55
C PHE A 261 -20.95 28.01 -1.95
N TYR A 262 -19.67 28.37 -2.08
CA TYR A 262 -19.04 28.63 -3.37
C TYR A 262 -17.79 27.77 -3.58
N GLN A 263 -17.40 27.60 -4.84
CA GLN A 263 -16.15 26.93 -5.19
C GLN A 263 -14.95 27.65 -4.56
N ASN A 264 -14.04 26.89 -3.94
CA ASN A 264 -12.87 27.39 -3.19
C ASN A 264 -13.21 28.26 -1.95
N GLU A 265 -14.45 28.19 -1.47
CA GLU A 265 -14.79 28.68 -0.15
C GLU A 265 -14.22 27.76 0.94
N VAL A 266 -13.59 28.37 1.94
CA VAL A 266 -13.15 27.69 3.16
C VAL A 266 -14.12 28.05 4.28
N TYR A 267 -14.75 27.04 4.85
CA TYR A 267 -15.73 27.19 5.93
C TYR A 267 -15.43 26.17 7.03
N VAL A 268 -15.54 26.54 8.30
CA VAL A 268 -15.37 25.66 9.46
C VAL A 268 -16.73 25.47 10.09
N ILE A 269 -17.20 24.22 10.12
CA ILE A 269 -18.42 23.84 10.81
C ILE A 269 -18.04 23.45 12.23
N SER A 270 -18.48 24.25 13.19
CA SER A 270 -18.16 24.09 14.61
C SER A 270 -19.40 23.74 15.42
N GLY A 271 -19.24 22.91 16.44
CA GLY A 271 -20.35 22.51 17.29
C GLY A 271 -19.93 21.60 18.43
N ALA A 272 -20.93 21.14 19.18
CA ALA A 272 -20.78 20.19 20.27
C ALA A 272 -21.64 18.96 20.03
N VAL A 273 -21.10 17.79 20.36
CA VAL A 273 -21.86 16.55 20.48
C VAL A 273 -22.55 16.55 21.84
N THR A 274 -23.88 16.42 21.86
CA THR A 274 -24.69 16.61 23.07
C THR A 274 -24.99 15.34 23.85
N SER A 275 -24.64 14.17 23.31
CA SER A 275 -24.71 12.89 24.02
C SER A 275 -23.62 11.95 23.53
N GLY A 276 -22.89 11.31 24.46
CA GLY A 276 -21.75 10.40 24.23
C GLY A 276 -20.39 11.12 24.12
N ASP A 277 -19.32 10.47 24.59
CA ASP A 277 -17.94 10.93 24.41
C ASP A 277 -17.39 10.32 23.12
N TYR A 278 -17.14 11.16 22.13
CA TYR A 278 -16.60 10.76 20.83
C TYR A 278 -15.29 11.48 20.60
N ASP A 279 -14.38 10.85 19.86
CA ASP A 279 -13.08 11.40 19.51
C ASP A 279 -13.07 12.04 18.11
N MET A 280 -14.16 11.93 17.35
CA MET A 280 -14.25 12.45 15.99
C MET A 280 -15.67 12.84 15.57
N ALA A 281 -15.78 13.85 14.72
CA ALA A 281 -16.99 14.20 13.98
C ALA A 281 -16.69 14.27 12.46
N THR A 282 -17.61 13.78 11.64
CA THR A 282 -17.43 13.68 10.18
C THR A 282 -18.59 14.34 9.44
N VAL A 283 -18.29 15.34 8.62
CA VAL A 283 -19.20 15.93 7.64
C VAL A 283 -19.17 15.08 6.38
N ILE A 284 -20.33 14.63 5.90
CA ILE A 284 -20.47 13.89 4.64
C ILE A 284 -21.28 14.70 3.65
N THR A 285 -20.86 14.68 2.39
CA THR A 285 -21.65 15.16 1.26
C THR A 285 -21.81 14.09 0.19
N ASP A 286 -23.04 13.85 -0.27
CA ASP A 286 -23.32 13.11 -1.51
C ASP A 286 -23.95 14.04 -2.56
N GLY A 287 -23.84 13.72 -3.84
CA GLY A 287 -24.48 14.50 -4.92
C GLY A 287 -25.36 13.61 -5.79
N THR A 288 -26.02 14.19 -6.80
CA THR A 288 -26.94 13.46 -7.71
C THR A 288 -26.27 12.38 -8.58
N SER A 289 -24.95 12.21 -8.46
CA SER A 289 -24.16 11.13 -9.05
C SER A 289 -23.10 10.64 -8.04
N ASN A 290 -22.80 9.35 -8.04
CA ASN A 290 -21.82 8.71 -7.14
C ASN A 290 -20.40 9.32 -7.18
N SER A 291 -20.10 10.16 -8.17
CA SER A 291 -18.83 10.89 -8.34
C SER A 291 -18.70 12.18 -7.52
N ASN A 292 -19.76 12.62 -6.83
CA ASN A 292 -19.80 13.86 -6.04
C ASN A 292 -19.80 13.63 -4.52
N TYR A 293 -19.37 12.44 -4.09
CA TYR A 293 -19.18 12.13 -2.67
C TYR A 293 -17.93 12.83 -2.09
N ARG A 294 -18.05 13.38 -0.87
CA ARG A 294 -16.94 13.90 -0.05
C ARG A 294 -17.18 13.62 1.42
N SER A 295 -16.11 13.42 2.18
CA SER A 295 -16.15 13.43 3.64
C SER A 295 -15.06 14.34 4.18
N PHE A 296 -15.35 15.03 5.30
CA PHE A 296 -14.43 15.88 6.03
C PHE A 296 -14.53 15.53 7.51
N SER A 297 -13.42 15.19 8.16
CA SER A 297 -13.42 14.80 9.57
C SER A 297 -12.46 15.64 10.39
N ALA A 298 -12.82 15.87 11.65
CA ALA A 298 -11.95 16.46 12.66
C ALA A 298 -12.14 15.76 14.00
N GLY A 299 -11.08 15.71 14.79
CA GLY A 299 -11.16 15.24 16.17
C GLY A 299 -12.07 16.14 17.01
N THR A 300 -12.66 15.57 18.05
CA THR A 300 -13.44 16.29 19.05
C THR A 300 -12.64 16.48 20.33
N GLU A 301 -12.63 17.69 20.89
CA GLU A 301 -12.02 18.00 22.18
C GLU A 301 -13.11 18.50 23.13
N ASN A 302 -13.30 17.83 24.28
CA ASN A 302 -14.41 18.09 25.21
C ASN A 302 -15.79 18.03 24.52
N ASN A 303 -15.99 17.04 23.65
CA ASN A 303 -17.18 16.87 22.80
C ASN A 303 -17.45 18.05 21.86
N ARG A 304 -16.45 18.90 21.58
CA ARG A 304 -16.55 19.99 20.61
C ARG A 304 -15.69 19.70 19.39
N PHE A 305 -16.16 20.05 18.20
CA PHE A 305 -15.43 19.88 16.95
C PHE A 305 -15.35 21.18 16.18
N ASP A 306 -14.31 21.26 15.35
CA ASP A 306 -14.11 22.29 14.32
C ASP A 306 -13.74 21.59 13.00
N ILE A 307 -14.70 21.39 12.10
CA ILE A 307 -14.49 20.65 10.84
C ILE A 307 -14.32 21.65 9.68
N PRO A 308 -13.11 21.81 9.12
CA PRO A 308 -12.92 22.62 7.92
C PRO A 308 -13.47 21.88 6.69
N VAL A 309 -14.48 22.45 6.05
CA VAL A 309 -15.07 22.02 4.79
C VAL A 309 -14.66 22.95 3.64
N TYR A 310 -14.45 22.37 2.47
CA TYR A 310 -14.20 23.11 1.24
C TYR A 310 -14.78 22.37 0.04
N PHE A 311 -15.33 23.10 -0.91
CA PHE A 311 -15.93 22.53 -2.10
C PHE A 311 -15.15 22.96 -3.35
N ASP A 312 -14.53 22.00 -4.03
CA ASP A 312 -13.72 22.22 -5.22
C ASP A 312 -14.53 22.10 -6.53
N ARG A 313 -15.77 21.60 -6.44
CA ARG A 313 -16.67 21.39 -7.57
C ARG A 313 -18.05 22.02 -7.32
N PRO A 314 -18.58 22.81 -8.27
CA PRO A 314 -19.96 23.28 -8.22
C PRO A 314 -20.96 22.12 -8.30
N GLY A 315 -22.11 22.23 -7.65
CA GLY A 315 -23.14 21.19 -7.66
C GLY A 315 -24.09 21.27 -6.48
N ASN A 316 -25.08 20.38 -6.48
CA ASN A 316 -25.99 20.19 -5.34
C ASN A 316 -25.52 18.97 -4.54
N TYR A 317 -25.56 19.10 -3.22
CA TYR A 317 -25.10 18.08 -2.29
C TYR A 317 -26.09 17.90 -1.12
N ASN A 318 -26.04 16.78 -0.41
CA ASN A 318 -26.65 16.66 0.92
C ASN A 318 -25.59 16.68 2.01
N LEU A 319 -25.68 17.61 2.95
CA LEU A 319 -24.78 17.76 4.09
C LEU A 319 -25.31 16.99 5.30
N GLY A 320 -24.56 16.00 5.78
CA GLY A 320 -24.80 15.30 7.05
C GLY A 320 -23.61 15.40 8.00
N ILE A 321 -23.83 15.29 9.31
CA ILE A 321 -22.75 15.20 10.32
C ILE A 321 -22.92 13.93 11.15
N LEU A 322 -21.91 13.06 11.10
CA LEU A 322 -21.77 11.86 11.90
C LEU A 322 -20.91 12.10 13.14
N ARG A 323 -21.13 11.28 14.16
CA ARG A 323 -20.27 11.15 15.34
C ARG A 323 -19.38 9.93 15.10
N GLY A 324 -18.11 10.15 14.77
CA GLY A 324 -17.18 9.09 14.33
C GLY A 324 -17.13 8.87 12.82
N ASP A 325 -16.62 7.69 12.43
CA ASP A 325 -16.38 7.25 11.04
C ASP A 325 -17.49 6.37 10.46
N SER A 326 -18.47 5.96 11.27
CA SER A 326 -19.55 5.05 10.89
C SER A 326 -20.85 5.36 11.61
N GLY A 327 -22.01 5.12 10.97
CA GLY A 327 -23.34 5.38 11.52
C GLY A 327 -24.30 6.07 10.54
N SER A 328 -25.48 6.46 11.02
CA SER A 328 -26.48 7.23 10.27
C SER A 328 -26.54 8.68 10.76
N ALA A 329 -26.66 9.63 9.83
CA ALA A 329 -26.79 11.06 10.13
C ALA A 329 -28.05 11.63 9.49
N ARG A 330 -28.68 12.59 10.17
CA ARG A 330 -29.65 13.48 9.54
C ARG A 330 -28.91 14.39 8.56
N ALA A 331 -29.39 14.47 7.31
CA ALA A 331 -28.78 15.27 6.26
C ALA A 331 -29.73 16.37 5.76
N THR A 332 -29.16 17.42 5.15
CA THR A 332 -29.90 18.54 4.55
C THR A 332 -29.26 18.98 3.24
N PRO A 333 -30.04 19.36 2.21
CA PRO A 333 -29.48 19.80 0.94
C PRO A 333 -28.70 21.11 1.08
N ILE A 334 -27.61 21.20 0.33
CA ILE A 334 -26.79 22.41 0.13
C ILE A 334 -26.44 22.57 -1.36
N SER A 335 -26.13 23.80 -1.78
CA SER A 335 -25.66 24.10 -3.15
C SER A 335 -24.29 24.77 -3.14
N VAL A 336 -23.42 24.36 -4.05
CA VAL A 336 -22.10 24.96 -4.30
C VAL A 336 -22.12 25.67 -5.64
N LEU A 337 -21.96 26.99 -5.63
CA LEU A 337 -21.97 27.82 -6.83
C LEU A 337 -20.54 28.00 -7.42
N PRO A 338 -20.41 28.12 -8.76
CA PRO A 338 -19.10 28.22 -9.42
C PRO A 338 -18.41 29.58 -9.30
N GLU A 339 -19.17 30.67 -9.15
CA GLU A 339 -18.62 32.03 -9.18
C GLU A 339 -18.39 32.57 -7.77
N LEU A 340 -17.18 33.07 -7.49
CA LEU A 340 -16.91 33.82 -6.26
C LEU A 340 -17.87 35.02 -6.16
N PRO A 341 -18.37 35.37 -4.97
CA PRO A 341 -19.26 36.51 -4.80
C PRO A 341 -18.61 37.81 -5.26
N SER A 342 -19.42 38.72 -5.81
CA SER A 342 -18.95 40.05 -6.21
C SER A 342 -18.54 40.87 -4.99
N PHE A 343 -17.47 41.64 -5.16
CA PHE A 343 -16.88 42.48 -4.11
C PHE A 343 -17.11 43.95 -4.44
N ASN A 344 -17.76 44.69 -3.52
CA ASN A 344 -18.03 46.11 -3.72
C ASN A 344 -16.78 46.96 -3.41
N ASN A 345 -16.15 47.52 -4.45
CA ASN A 345 -14.87 48.23 -4.36
C ASN A 345 -15.00 49.75 -4.14
N ASP A 346 -16.22 50.30 -3.96
CA ASP A 346 -16.45 51.75 -3.95
C ASP A 346 -16.31 52.42 -2.57
N ALA A 347 -16.10 51.64 -1.48
CA ALA A 347 -15.88 52.17 -0.13
C ALA A 347 -14.38 52.25 0.24
N PRO A 348 -13.94 53.24 1.05
CA PRO A 348 -12.54 53.30 1.51
C PRO A 348 -12.19 52.11 2.42
N PRO A 349 -10.97 51.54 2.33
CA PRO A 349 -10.53 50.44 3.20
C PRO A 349 -10.47 50.88 4.66
N SER A 350 -11.12 50.11 5.54
CA SER A 350 -11.25 50.38 6.98
C SER A 350 -10.55 49.34 7.87
N ALA A 351 -9.98 48.27 7.28
CA ALA A 351 -9.29 47.20 7.99
C ALA A 351 -7.77 47.38 8.02
N ALA A 352 -7.11 46.83 9.04
CA ALA A 352 -5.67 46.68 9.05
C ALA A 352 -5.25 45.51 8.15
N ALA A 353 -4.13 45.66 7.44
CA ALA A 353 -3.54 44.58 6.64
C ALA A 353 -3.10 43.40 7.53
N ALA A 354 -3.29 42.18 7.04
CA ALA A 354 -2.75 40.98 7.71
C ALA A 354 -1.21 41.04 7.81
N THR A 355 -0.70 40.56 8.94
CA THR A 355 0.74 40.44 9.25
C THR A 355 1.07 38.98 9.62
N GLY A 356 2.35 38.63 9.77
CA GLY A 356 2.72 37.28 10.23
C GLY A 356 2.36 36.14 9.26
N LEU A 357 2.11 36.45 7.99
CA LEU A 357 1.78 35.47 6.94
C LEU A 357 2.87 34.39 6.84
N ASP A 358 2.55 33.13 7.04
CA ASP A 358 3.53 32.04 7.11
C ASP A 358 2.96 30.77 6.46
N ILE A 359 3.81 29.99 5.79
CA ILE A 359 3.43 28.70 5.19
C ILE A 359 4.06 27.61 6.06
N ARG A 360 3.23 26.69 6.55
CA ARG A 360 3.65 25.59 7.44
C ARG A 360 3.03 24.28 6.98
N TYR A 361 3.67 23.19 7.34
CA TYR A 361 3.12 21.84 7.15
C TYR A 361 2.78 21.27 8.52
N THR A 362 1.50 21.00 8.77
CA THR A 362 1.00 20.39 10.01
C THR A 362 -0.22 19.53 9.69
N ASP A 363 -0.41 18.42 10.41
CA ASP A 363 -1.55 17.50 10.26
C ASP A 363 -1.78 17.02 8.81
N ASP A 364 -0.69 16.58 8.19
CA ASP A 364 -0.60 16.03 6.82
C ASP A 364 -1.02 16.99 5.70
N ARG A 365 -1.09 18.30 5.98
CA ARG A 365 -1.59 19.31 5.04
C ARG A 365 -0.70 20.56 5.01
N THR A 366 -0.59 21.15 3.82
CA THR A 366 -0.01 22.49 3.66
C THR A 366 -0.99 23.52 4.20
N LYS A 367 -0.61 24.21 5.27
CA LYS A 367 -1.39 25.26 5.90
C LYS A 367 -0.74 26.63 5.71
N ILE A 368 -1.55 27.66 5.49
CA ILE A 368 -1.13 29.06 5.52
C ILE A 368 -1.75 29.71 6.75
N SER A 369 -0.90 30.23 7.64
CA SER A 369 -1.30 30.94 8.86
C SER A 369 -0.96 32.43 8.78
N PHE A 370 -1.75 33.29 9.42
CA PHE A 370 -1.53 34.74 9.43
C PHE A 370 -2.20 35.42 10.64
N THR A 371 -1.80 36.64 10.96
CA THR A 371 -2.41 37.44 12.03
C THR A 371 -3.15 38.64 11.44
N ALA A 372 -4.46 38.67 11.65
CA ALA A 372 -5.33 39.77 11.25
C ALA A 372 -5.82 40.50 12.53
N GLN A 373 -5.16 41.61 12.91
CA GLN A 373 -5.58 42.37 14.09
C GLN A 373 -6.93 43.07 13.81
N ASN A 374 -7.99 42.63 14.49
CA ASN A 374 -9.35 43.20 14.41
C ASN A 374 -9.95 43.20 12.98
N SER A 375 -9.50 42.30 12.10
CA SER A 375 -10.04 42.10 10.76
C SER A 375 -10.28 40.61 10.51
N THR A 376 -11.28 40.29 9.69
CA THR A 376 -11.58 38.89 9.35
C THR A 376 -10.87 38.53 8.06
N PHE A 377 -10.28 37.34 7.97
CA PHE A 377 -9.80 36.81 6.71
C PHE A 377 -10.93 36.82 5.69
N LYS A 378 -10.61 37.27 4.48
CA LYS A 378 -11.59 37.28 3.41
C LYS A 378 -11.08 36.63 2.14
N LYS A 379 -9.83 36.85 1.75
CA LYS A 379 -9.31 36.28 0.51
C LYS A 379 -7.79 36.07 0.57
N LEU A 380 -7.35 34.88 0.17
CA LEU A 380 -5.95 34.50 -0.02
C LEU A 380 -5.74 34.32 -1.51
N THR A 381 -4.82 35.07 -2.09
CA THR A 381 -4.55 35.01 -3.53
C THR A 381 -3.12 34.54 -3.76
N PHE A 382 -2.99 33.57 -4.65
CA PHE A 382 -1.72 33.17 -5.24
C PHE A 382 -1.64 33.73 -6.64
N ARG A 383 -0.48 34.27 -7.01
CA ARG A 383 -0.25 34.87 -8.30
C ARG A 383 1.16 34.62 -8.80
N GLN A 384 1.24 34.24 -10.06
CA GLN A 384 2.49 34.18 -10.81
C GLN A 384 2.19 34.55 -12.26
N ASP A 385 2.83 35.60 -12.75
CA ASP A 385 2.57 36.17 -14.08
C ASP A 385 1.07 36.47 -14.31
N GLN A 386 0.46 35.84 -15.33
CA GLN A 386 -0.97 35.96 -15.64
C GLN A 386 -1.84 34.96 -14.86
N ASN A 387 -1.24 33.99 -14.18
CA ASN A 387 -1.95 32.97 -13.43
C ASN A 387 -2.27 33.47 -12.03
N SER A 388 -3.53 33.34 -11.64
CA SER A 388 -4.00 33.69 -10.31
C SER A 388 -5.17 32.80 -9.92
N PHE A 389 -5.21 32.40 -8.66
CA PHE A 389 -6.41 31.84 -8.05
C PHE A 389 -6.52 32.31 -6.61
N SER A 390 -7.71 32.17 -6.02
CA SER A 390 -7.97 32.64 -4.67
C SER A 390 -8.81 31.65 -3.87
N TYR A 391 -8.47 31.50 -2.59
CA TYR A 391 -9.38 31.01 -1.56
C TYR A 391 -10.07 32.19 -0.89
N PHE A 392 -11.26 31.97 -0.37
CA PHE A 392 -11.96 32.98 0.41
C PHE A 392 -12.70 32.34 1.59
N SER A 393 -13.01 33.13 2.61
CA SER A 393 -13.87 32.69 3.71
C SER A 393 -14.80 33.79 4.14
N ARG A 394 -16.01 33.42 4.54
CA ARG A 394 -16.96 34.32 5.20
C ARG A 394 -16.76 34.39 6.72
N GLN A 395 -16.08 33.40 7.30
CA GLN A 395 -15.80 33.31 8.74
C GLN A 395 -14.47 33.97 9.11
N ASN A 396 -14.30 34.23 10.41
CA ASN A 396 -13.05 34.74 10.93
C ASN A 396 -12.07 33.60 11.19
N ILE A 397 -11.35 33.18 10.15
CA ILE A 397 -10.29 32.16 10.25
C ILE A 397 -8.92 32.80 10.07
N ASP A 398 -7.89 32.21 10.69
CA ASP A 398 -6.49 32.68 10.60
C ASP A 398 -5.56 31.64 9.94
N THR A 399 -6.14 30.50 9.54
CA THR A 399 -5.43 29.34 8.98
C THR A 399 -6.22 28.75 7.79
N ILE A 400 -5.53 28.40 6.71
CA ILE A 400 -6.15 27.85 5.48
C ILE A 400 -5.37 26.64 4.98
N ILE A 401 -6.08 25.56 4.63
CA ILE A 401 -5.52 24.38 3.97
C ILE A 401 -5.50 24.59 2.45
N ILE A 402 -4.39 24.24 1.81
CA ILE A 402 -4.14 24.51 0.39
C ILE A 402 -4.22 23.24 -0.46
N GLN A 403 -5.00 23.29 -1.54
CA GLN A 403 -5.16 22.21 -2.51
C GLN A 403 -4.14 22.28 -3.65
N TYR A 404 -3.52 21.13 -3.95
CA TYR A 404 -2.53 20.98 -5.03
C TYR A 404 -3.09 21.30 -6.42
N GLY A 405 -4.32 20.86 -6.72
CA GLY A 405 -4.95 21.03 -8.05
C GLY A 405 -5.06 22.50 -8.50
N ASN A 406 -5.11 23.45 -7.56
CA ASN A 406 -5.24 24.87 -7.85
C ASN A 406 -3.95 25.51 -8.40
N PHE A 407 -2.81 24.83 -8.30
CA PHE A 407 -1.51 25.33 -8.75
C PHE A 407 -1.11 24.84 -10.14
N LYS A 408 -1.92 23.99 -10.80
CA LYS A 408 -1.62 23.36 -12.11
C LYS A 408 -1.06 24.31 -13.20
N ASN A 409 -1.39 25.60 -13.13
CA ASN A 409 -1.03 26.60 -14.13
C ASN A 409 0.22 27.46 -13.76
N PHE A 410 0.88 27.21 -12.64
CA PHE A 410 2.06 27.99 -12.19
C PHE A 410 3.37 27.33 -12.72
N THR A 411 4.54 27.90 -12.47
CA THR A 411 5.88 27.45 -12.92
C THR A 411 6.89 27.48 -11.76
N LYS A 412 8.01 26.73 -11.83
CA LYS A 412 9.10 26.73 -10.82
C LYS A 412 9.83 28.06 -10.78
N ASN A 413 9.22 28.98 -10.06
CA ASN A 413 9.76 30.29 -9.78
C ASN A 413 9.03 30.84 -8.54
N SER A 414 9.40 32.04 -8.13
CA SER A 414 8.73 32.79 -7.08
C SER A 414 7.23 32.91 -7.38
N VAL A 415 6.40 32.32 -6.52
CA VAL A 415 4.95 32.56 -6.49
C VAL A 415 4.69 33.63 -5.45
N ASP A 416 4.00 34.70 -5.85
CA ASP A 416 3.53 35.70 -4.91
C ASP A 416 2.25 35.19 -4.25
N TYR A 417 2.17 35.30 -2.93
CA TYR A 417 0.93 35.09 -2.20
C TYR A 417 0.69 36.24 -1.24
N PHE A 418 -0.56 36.64 -1.13
CA PHE A 418 -0.97 37.75 -0.29
C PHE A 418 -2.40 37.55 0.22
N ILE A 419 -2.69 38.20 1.34
CA ILE A 419 -4.00 38.14 1.97
C ILE A 419 -4.67 39.50 1.87
N GLU A 420 -5.95 39.47 1.59
CA GLU A 420 -6.85 40.62 1.57
C GLU A 420 -7.83 40.47 2.73
N THR A 421 -7.82 41.46 3.61
CA THR A 421 -8.68 41.55 4.81
C THR A 421 -9.69 42.66 4.65
N ALA A 422 -10.89 42.49 5.19
CA ALA A 422 -11.90 43.54 5.24
C ALA A 422 -12.48 43.72 6.65
N SER A 423 -13.07 44.88 6.92
CA SER A 423 -13.80 45.11 8.17
C SER A 423 -15.07 44.26 8.18
N LEU A 424 -15.51 43.84 9.38
CA LEU A 424 -16.78 43.14 9.57
C LEU A 424 -17.92 43.87 8.85
N ALA A 425 -18.38 43.31 7.73
CA ALA A 425 -19.62 43.70 7.08
C ALA A 425 -20.63 42.56 7.25
N SER A 426 -21.90 42.92 7.39
CA SER A 426 -23.02 41.98 7.32
C SER A 426 -22.96 41.21 6.01
N ILE A 427 -22.85 39.87 6.08
CA ILE A 427 -22.83 38.98 4.92
C ILE A 427 -24.25 38.95 4.35
N GLY A 428 -24.40 39.46 3.12
CA GLY A 428 -25.54 39.12 2.28
C GLY A 428 -25.27 37.80 1.55
N PRO A 429 -26.31 37.09 1.09
CA PRO A 429 -26.18 35.74 0.53
C PRO A 429 -25.44 35.67 -0.80
N LEU A 430 -25.20 36.79 -1.48
CA LEU A 430 -24.62 36.82 -2.84
C LEU A 430 -23.49 37.85 -3.05
N GLU A 431 -23.21 38.71 -2.06
CA GLU A 431 -22.24 39.80 -2.21
C GLU A 431 -21.50 40.10 -0.91
N ILE A 432 -20.21 40.42 -1.02
CA ILE A 432 -19.40 40.94 0.09
C ILE A 432 -19.29 42.46 -0.10
N ASN A 433 -20.09 43.20 0.67
CA ASN A 433 -20.11 44.67 0.68
C ASN A 433 -18.98 45.23 1.54
N SER A 434 -17.72 44.94 1.18
CA SER A 434 -16.55 45.33 1.96
C SER A 434 -15.38 45.69 1.05
N SER A 435 -14.68 46.77 1.40
CA SER A 435 -13.41 47.14 0.79
C SER A 435 -12.25 46.37 1.40
N PHE A 436 -11.28 45.96 0.57
CA PHE A 436 -10.14 45.15 1.00
C PHE A 436 -8.90 45.98 1.30
N THR A 437 -8.20 45.54 2.34
CA THR A 437 -6.83 45.96 2.62
C THR A 437 -5.90 44.79 2.35
N LYS A 438 -4.94 44.99 1.47
CA LYS A 438 -4.01 43.95 0.99
C LYS A 438 -2.74 43.93 1.84
N SER A 439 -2.30 42.74 2.25
CA SER A 439 -1.00 42.53 2.91
C SER A 439 0.16 42.77 1.95
N SER A 440 1.36 42.96 2.49
CA SER A 440 2.56 42.79 1.68
C SER A 440 2.56 41.37 1.08
N ALA A 441 2.88 41.27 -0.22
CA ALA A 441 3.03 39.97 -0.85
C ALA A 441 4.27 39.26 -0.31
N LYS A 442 4.12 38.00 0.08
CA LYS A 442 5.22 37.10 0.36
C LYS A 442 5.49 36.26 -0.88
N LYS A 443 6.70 35.72 -0.92
CA LYS A 443 7.18 34.86 -2.00
C LYS A 443 7.56 33.52 -1.41
N PHE A 444 7.21 32.45 -2.08
CA PHE A 444 7.86 31.15 -1.89
C PHE A 444 8.40 30.67 -3.24
N ILE A 445 9.44 29.85 -3.17
CA ILE A 445 9.99 29.17 -4.33
C ILE A 445 9.27 27.83 -4.43
N ALA A 446 8.69 27.53 -5.58
CA ALA A 446 8.23 26.19 -5.85
C ALA A 446 9.43 25.29 -6.16
N GLU A 447 9.70 24.29 -5.32
CA GLU A 447 10.84 23.36 -5.44
C GLU A 447 10.37 21.91 -5.68
N GLU A 448 11.34 21.01 -5.92
CA GLU A 448 11.20 19.66 -6.47
C GLU A 448 11.91 18.64 -5.55
N HIS A 449 11.47 17.38 -5.51
CA HIS A 449 11.90 16.34 -4.54
C HIS A 449 12.87 15.29 -5.09
N SER A 450 13.70 14.74 -4.19
CA SER A 450 14.56 13.54 -4.35
C SER A 450 14.21 12.48 -3.29
N PHE A 451 14.36 11.19 -3.63
CA PHE A 451 14.08 10.02 -2.77
C PHE A 451 15.38 9.32 -2.31
N ASP A 452 15.39 8.82 -1.07
CA ASP A 452 16.45 7.95 -0.52
C ASP A 452 15.94 6.50 -0.40
N GLU A 453 16.30 5.64 -1.35
CA GLU A 453 16.70 4.27 -1.04
C GLU A 453 17.75 3.87 -2.09
N ILE A 454 19.01 3.78 -1.68
CA ILE A 454 20.11 3.40 -2.55
C ILE A 454 20.83 2.20 -1.93
N THR A 455 20.56 1.00 -2.45
CA THR A 455 21.41 -0.19 -2.28
C THR A 455 22.43 -0.32 -3.42
N ALA A 456 22.72 0.75 -4.16
CA ALA A 456 23.75 0.76 -5.20
C ALA A 456 24.58 2.04 -5.14
N GLN A 457 25.89 1.99 -4.87
CA GLN A 457 26.68 3.22 -4.91
C GLN A 457 26.74 3.77 -6.34
N ILE A 458 26.04 4.88 -6.58
CA ILE A 458 26.09 5.59 -7.85
C ILE A 458 27.35 6.47 -7.85
N THR A 459 28.16 6.34 -8.90
CA THR A 459 29.42 7.08 -9.06
C THR A 459 29.16 8.57 -9.31
N ALA A 460 28.03 8.90 -9.96
CA ALA A 460 27.53 10.26 -10.17
C ALA A 460 26.00 10.22 -10.29
N ASN A 461 25.29 10.98 -9.46
CA ASN A 461 23.83 11.03 -9.48
C ASN A 461 23.32 11.52 -10.86
N PRO A 462 22.23 10.92 -11.38
CA PRO A 462 21.51 11.51 -12.50
C PRO A 462 21.10 12.97 -12.18
N PRO A 463 21.05 13.85 -13.19
CA PRO A 463 20.67 15.24 -12.98
C PRO A 463 19.17 15.34 -12.70
N ASP A 464 18.78 16.08 -11.67
CA ASP A 464 17.36 16.36 -11.37
C ASP A 464 16.69 17.11 -12.54
N THR A 465 17.40 18.05 -13.16
CA THR A 465 16.88 18.90 -14.25
C THR A 465 17.83 19.04 -15.42
N LEU A 466 17.27 19.11 -16.63
CA LEU A 466 17.95 19.36 -17.90
C LEU A 466 17.25 20.48 -18.68
N ASP A 467 18.00 21.50 -19.09
CA ASP A 467 17.44 22.66 -19.81
C ASP A 467 16.87 22.32 -21.20
N SER A 468 17.28 21.19 -21.77
CA SER A 468 16.82 20.69 -23.06
C SER A 468 17.00 19.18 -23.16
N ILE A 469 16.42 18.57 -24.20
CA ILE A 469 16.61 17.14 -24.48
C ILE A 469 18.10 16.86 -24.72
N GLN A 470 18.69 16.08 -23.82
CA GLN A 470 20.07 15.62 -23.91
C GLN A 470 20.21 14.23 -23.29
N LYS A 471 21.29 13.52 -23.66
CA LYS A 471 21.56 12.19 -23.13
C LYS A 471 21.84 12.23 -21.63
N ILE A 472 21.14 11.40 -20.88
CA ILE A 472 21.36 11.10 -19.46
C ILE A 472 22.23 9.83 -19.39
N SER A 473 23.31 9.89 -18.61
CA SER A 473 24.19 8.73 -18.39
C SER A 473 24.77 8.75 -16.99
N PHE A 474 24.65 7.63 -16.28
CA PHE A 474 25.25 7.43 -14.96
C PHE A 474 25.68 5.97 -14.79
N SER A 475 26.54 5.70 -13.81
CA SER A 475 27.03 4.36 -13.51
C SER A 475 27.16 4.13 -12.02
N GLY A 476 27.11 2.88 -11.58
CA GLY A 476 27.23 2.52 -10.18
C GLY A 476 27.57 1.05 -9.94
N THR A 477 27.71 0.69 -8.67
CA THR A 477 27.93 -0.68 -8.18
C THR A 477 26.72 -1.11 -7.37
N VAL A 478 26.17 -2.30 -7.64
CA VAL A 478 24.99 -2.83 -6.92
C VAL A 478 25.39 -3.61 -5.67
N TYR A 479 24.62 -3.52 -4.59
CA TYR A 479 24.79 -4.32 -3.36
C TYR A 479 23.72 -5.39 -3.16
N THR A 480 22.83 -5.54 -4.15
CA THR A 480 21.86 -6.63 -4.31
C THR A 480 21.86 -7.08 -5.78
N ASP A 481 21.28 -8.23 -6.08
CA ASP A 481 21.13 -8.71 -7.46
C ASP A 481 20.02 -7.93 -8.18
N ILE A 482 20.29 -7.42 -9.38
CA ILE A 482 19.34 -6.63 -10.19
C ILE A 482 19.23 -7.17 -11.60
N PHE A 483 18.14 -6.88 -12.32
CA PHE A 483 18.07 -7.17 -13.75
C PHE A 483 19.02 -6.27 -14.55
N GLU A 484 19.49 -6.72 -15.73
CA GLU A 484 20.14 -5.84 -16.72
C GLU A 484 19.13 -4.91 -17.42
N GLU A 485 17.87 -4.91 -16.99
CA GLU A 485 16.81 -4.03 -17.47
C GLU A 485 16.50 -2.96 -16.45
N ALA A 486 16.18 -1.78 -16.96
CA ALA A 486 15.74 -0.62 -16.20
C ALA A 486 14.63 0.07 -16.97
N TYR A 487 13.93 1.00 -16.34
CA TYR A 487 12.75 1.61 -16.92
C TYR A 487 12.84 3.13 -16.92
N VAL A 488 12.22 3.75 -17.91
CA VAL A 488 11.91 5.18 -17.92
C VAL A 488 10.42 5.37 -18.05
N ILE A 489 9.85 6.08 -17.10
CA ILE A 489 8.49 6.59 -17.18
C ILE A 489 8.54 7.96 -17.86
N LYS A 490 7.85 8.14 -18.99
CA LYS A 490 7.80 9.37 -19.77
C LYS A 490 6.75 10.37 -19.25
N PRO A 491 6.78 11.64 -19.72
CA PRO A 491 5.81 12.67 -19.30
C PRO A 491 4.36 12.34 -19.64
N ASP A 492 4.14 11.59 -20.70
CA ASP A 492 2.82 11.11 -21.14
C ASP A 492 2.38 9.85 -20.40
N GLY A 493 3.19 9.37 -19.45
CA GLY A 493 2.89 8.21 -18.63
C GLY A 493 3.42 6.88 -19.20
N SER A 494 3.82 6.83 -20.47
CA SER A 494 4.33 5.61 -21.11
C SER A 494 5.67 5.15 -20.52
N VAL A 495 5.94 3.84 -20.60
CA VAL A 495 7.17 3.23 -20.06
C VAL A 495 8.09 2.83 -21.22
N GLU A 496 9.39 3.07 -21.08
CA GLU A 496 10.43 2.62 -21.99
C GLU A 496 11.43 1.77 -21.23
N ASN A 497 11.71 0.57 -21.75
CA ASN A 497 12.74 -0.32 -21.22
C ASN A 497 14.13 0.13 -21.70
N ILE A 498 15.07 0.18 -20.78
CA ILE A 498 16.47 0.54 -20.97
C ILE A 498 17.35 -0.62 -20.52
N THR A 499 18.15 -1.16 -21.44
CA THR A 499 19.17 -2.15 -21.09
C THR A 499 20.38 -1.47 -20.43
N LEU A 500 20.69 -1.88 -19.21
CA LEU A 500 21.89 -1.51 -18.48
C LEU A 500 23.12 -2.17 -19.09
N ILE A 501 24.23 -1.44 -19.17
CA ILE A 501 25.51 -2.00 -19.62
C ILE A 501 26.25 -2.53 -18.39
N SER A 502 26.46 -3.84 -18.30
CA SER A 502 27.20 -4.47 -17.19
C SER A 502 28.72 -4.39 -17.41
N GLY A 503 29.46 -4.04 -16.35
CA GLY A 503 30.92 -3.87 -16.38
C GLY A 503 31.72 -5.03 -15.77
N SER A 504 31.07 -6.15 -15.43
CA SER A 504 31.68 -7.22 -14.63
C SER A 504 32.40 -8.29 -15.49
N PRO A 505 33.60 -8.76 -15.09
CA PRO A 505 34.35 -9.81 -15.80
C PRO A 505 33.76 -11.23 -15.66
N ASN A 506 32.69 -11.43 -14.87
CA ASN A 506 32.13 -12.75 -14.55
C ASN A 506 30.85 -13.15 -15.32
N GLY A 507 30.51 -12.44 -16.39
CA GLY A 507 29.57 -12.91 -17.42
C GLY A 507 28.08 -12.83 -17.05
N SER A 508 27.28 -12.33 -17.99
CA SER A 508 25.83 -12.49 -18.01
C SER A 508 25.47 -13.97 -18.23
N ASN A 509 24.46 -14.46 -17.52
CA ASN A 509 23.84 -15.74 -17.84
C ASN A 509 22.79 -15.49 -18.93
N LEU A 510 22.89 -16.18 -20.07
CA LEU A 510 22.12 -15.87 -21.29
C LEU A 510 20.61 -16.09 -21.15
N ASP A 511 20.16 -16.83 -20.13
CA ASP A 511 18.76 -17.20 -19.95
C ASP A 511 17.99 -16.20 -19.06
N SER A 512 18.67 -15.30 -18.34
CA SER A 512 18.08 -14.18 -17.58
C SER A 512 19.19 -13.16 -17.24
N PRO A 513 19.30 -12.03 -17.95
CA PRO A 513 20.43 -11.12 -17.79
C PRO A 513 20.34 -10.37 -16.44
N THR A 514 21.22 -10.71 -15.51
CA THR A 514 21.23 -10.19 -14.12
C THR A 514 22.61 -9.64 -13.77
N ILE A 515 22.65 -8.47 -13.13
CA ILE A 515 23.86 -7.89 -12.53
C ILE A 515 23.88 -8.31 -11.05
N LEU A 516 24.82 -9.20 -10.71
CA LEU A 516 24.96 -9.74 -9.35
C LEU A 516 25.48 -8.71 -8.36
N ASN A 517 25.21 -8.92 -7.08
CA ASN A 517 25.80 -8.14 -5.97
C ASN A 517 27.33 -7.95 -6.17
N GLY A 518 27.78 -6.70 -6.11
CA GLY A 518 29.14 -6.25 -6.39
C GLY A 518 29.43 -5.94 -7.86
N GLY A 519 28.47 -6.16 -8.76
CA GLY A 519 28.56 -5.86 -10.17
C GLY A 519 28.41 -4.35 -10.47
N ASN A 520 29.00 -3.92 -11.58
CA ASN A 520 28.88 -2.54 -12.05
C ASN A 520 27.85 -2.43 -13.18
N PHE A 521 27.12 -1.32 -13.22
CA PHE A 521 26.16 -1.00 -14.26
C PHE A 521 26.43 0.40 -14.85
N THR A 522 26.04 0.61 -16.10
CA THR A 522 25.90 1.94 -16.72
C THR A 522 24.52 2.08 -17.31
N TYR A 523 23.84 3.16 -16.95
CA TYR A 523 22.54 3.57 -17.45
C TYR A 523 22.73 4.60 -18.57
N ASN A 524 22.00 4.45 -19.67
CA ASN A 524 22.03 5.40 -20.78
C ASN A 524 20.62 5.64 -21.30
N TYR A 525 20.15 6.89 -21.23
CA TYR A 525 18.84 7.26 -21.75
C TYR A 525 18.91 8.58 -22.52
N THR A 526 18.22 8.66 -23.66
CA THR A 526 18.08 9.91 -24.42
C THR A 526 16.58 10.22 -24.56
N PRO A 527 16.07 11.19 -23.81
CA PRO A 527 14.66 11.57 -23.82
C PRO A 527 14.15 11.98 -25.21
N ALA A 528 12.95 11.55 -25.58
CA ALA A 528 12.35 11.92 -26.87
C ALA A 528 11.50 13.20 -26.80
N VAL A 529 11.02 13.57 -25.60
CA VAL A 529 10.12 14.70 -25.35
C VAL A 529 10.50 15.43 -24.06
N GLU A 530 10.15 16.72 -23.99
CA GLU A 530 10.26 17.53 -22.77
C GLU A 530 9.20 17.13 -21.73
N GLY A 531 9.50 17.32 -20.45
CA GLY A 531 8.64 17.01 -19.31
C GLY A 531 9.34 16.19 -18.23
N ARG A 532 8.55 15.63 -17.29
CA ARG A 532 9.05 14.74 -16.24
C ARG A 532 9.26 13.33 -16.77
N HIS A 533 10.49 12.85 -16.69
CA HIS A 533 10.84 11.45 -16.84
C HIS A 533 11.13 10.85 -15.45
N ILE A 534 10.89 9.57 -15.21
CA ILE A 534 11.29 8.89 -13.97
C ILE A 534 12.15 7.70 -14.34
N LEU A 535 13.39 7.69 -13.87
CA LEU A 535 14.36 6.64 -14.10
C LEU A 535 14.26 5.61 -12.98
N GLU A 536 13.94 4.36 -13.31
CA GLU A 536 13.71 3.29 -12.34
C GLU A 536 14.65 2.10 -12.60
N ILE A 537 15.26 1.55 -11.55
CA ILE A 537 15.98 0.27 -11.56
C ILE A 537 15.40 -0.59 -10.45
N ASN A 538 15.10 -1.84 -10.76
CA ASN A 538 14.50 -2.79 -9.82
C ASN A 538 15.48 -3.93 -9.50
N ASP A 539 15.39 -4.49 -8.29
CA ASP A 539 16.05 -5.75 -7.96
C ASP A 539 15.33 -6.95 -8.59
N LYS A 540 15.89 -8.16 -8.41
CA LYS A 540 15.29 -9.40 -8.94
C LYS A 540 13.92 -9.76 -8.34
N GLU A 541 13.52 -9.13 -7.25
CA GLU A 541 12.23 -9.33 -6.57
C GLU A 541 11.21 -8.26 -7.01
N GLY A 542 11.60 -7.34 -7.91
CA GLY A 542 10.76 -6.26 -8.41
C GLY A 542 10.72 -5.03 -7.49
N LYS A 543 11.58 -4.98 -6.46
CA LYS A 543 11.65 -3.82 -5.56
C LYS A 543 12.48 -2.71 -6.24
N PRO A 544 12.01 -1.46 -6.27
CA PRO A 544 12.81 -0.34 -6.76
C PRO A 544 14.03 -0.10 -5.88
N ILE A 545 15.21 -0.14 -6.49
CA ILE A 545 16.50 0.23 -5.89
C ILE A 545 16.99 1.61 -6.37
N LEU A 546 16.36 2.13 -7.42
CA LEU A 546 16.50 3.49 -7.90
C LEU A 546 15.14 3.92 -8.45
N ASN A 547 14.65 5.08 -8.04
CA ASN A 547 13.46 5.71 -8.60
C ASN A 547 13.68 7.24 -8.58
N HIS A 548 14.22 7.77 -9.67
CA HIS A 548 14.75 9.13 -9.71
C HIS A 548 14.10 9.96 -10.84
N PRO A 549 13.39 11.05 -10.51
CA PRO A 549 12.79 11.90 -11.54
C PRO A 549 13.85 12.77 -12.23
N VAL A 550 13.71 12.95 -13.55
CA VAL A 550 14.51 13.89 -14.36
C VAL A 550 13.57 14.78 -15.16
N TYR A 551 13.67 16.09 -14.98
CA TYR A 551 12.81 17.06 -15.64
C TYR A 551 13.53 17.72 -16.80
N ILE A 552 12.89 17.77 -17.97
CA ILE A 552 13.50 18.22 -19.20
C ILE A 552 12.72 19.40 -19.77
N GLY A 553 13.43 20.50 -20.02
CA GLY A 553 12.82 21.76 -20.43
C GLY A 553 12.15 22.50 -19.26
N ASN A 554 11.41 23.56 -19.56
CA ASN A 554 10.90 24.53 -18.56
C ASN A 554 9.65 24.05 -17.78
N LYS A 555 9.46 22.74 -17.61
CA LYS A 555 8.27 22.15 -16.95
C LYS A 555 8.69 21.41 -15.68
N ILE A 556 8.82 22.15 -14.59
CA ILE A 556 8.98 21.55 -13.25
C ILE A 556 7.61 21.61 -12.53
N PRO A 557 7.14 20.52 -11.89
CA PRO A 557 5.93 20.52 -11.06
C PRO A 557 6.06 21.44 -9.85
N LEU A 558 4.92 21.92 -9.36
CA LEU A 558 4.86 22.81 -8.20
C LEU A 558 4.41 22.06 -6.96
N LEU A 559 5.27 22.15 -5.93
CA LEU A 559 5.09 21.70 -4.55
C LEU A 559 5.04 20.17 -4.34
N PRO A 560 5.71 19.66 -3.28
CA PRO A 560 5.83 18.25 -2.95
C PRO A 560 4.54 17.46 -3.05
N ASP A 561 4.68 16.30 -3.68
CA ASP A 561 3.95 15.11 -3.27
C ASP A 561 4.78 14.47 -2.14
N PHE A 562 4.56 14.86 -0.88
CA PHE A 562 5.24 14.24 0.27
C PHE A 562 4.69 12.81 0.44
N PHE A 563 5.25 11.85 -0.29
CA PHE A 563 4.97 10.43 -0.07
C PHE A 563 6.01 9.74 0.83
N ASP A 564 6.98 10.49 1.38
CA ASP A 564 8.04 9.89 2.20
C ASP A 564 8.62 10.81 3.30
N LEU A 565 7.77 11.40 4.13
CA LEU A 565 8.18 11.80 5.49
C LEU A 565 7.08 11.46 6.49
N ASN A 566 7.32 10.38 7.23
CA ASN A 566 6.60 9.83 8.39
C ASN A 566 5.48 8.81 8.10
N THR A 567 5.44 7.83 9.00
CA THR A 567 4.56 6.66 9.07
C THR A 567 3.16 6.91 8.56
N ARG A 568 2.78 6.23 7.47
CA ARG A 568 1.38 6.17 7.04
C ARG A 568 0.58 5.45 8.12
N THR A 569 -0.26 6.19 8.82
CA THR A 569 -1.12 5.65 9.87
C THR A 569 -2.07 4.63 9.24
N PRO A 570 -2.09 3.38 9.73
CA PRO A 570 -3.05 2.40 9.25
C PRO A 570 -4.48 2.91 9.43
N PHE A 571 -5.36 2.65 8.46
CA PHE A 571 -6.78 2.99 8.54
C PHE A 571 -7.42 2.25 9.73
N GLU A 572 -8.04 3.00 10.63
CA GLU A 572 -8.91 2.46 11.68
C GLU A 572 -10.33 2.38 11.14
N GLY A 573 -10.92 1.18 11.14
CA GLY A 573 -12.31 0.97 10.71
C GLY A 573 -12.52 -0.23 9.78
N PHE A 574 -13.77 -0.43 9.38
CA PHE A 574 -14.17 -1.43 8.40
C PHE A 574 -14.06 -0.84 6.98
N LEU A 575 -13.26 -1.48 6.12
CA LEU A 575 -13.24 -1.17 4.69
C LEU A 575 -14.33 -1.98 3.98
N ASP A 576 -15.27 -1.30 3.32
CA ASP A 576 -16.12 -1.96 2.34
C ASP A 576 -15.28 -2.37 1.13
N THR A 577 -14.92 -3.65 1.09
CA THR A 577 -14.10 -4.23 0.02
C THR A 577 -14.77 -4.15 -1.35
N SER A 578 -16.10 -4.07 -1.42
CA SER A 578 -16.83 -3.92 -2.69
C SER A 578 -16.78 -2.49 -3.20
N ALA A 579 -16.98 -1.50 -2.32
CA ALA A 579 -16.78 -0.09 -2.65
C ALA A 579 -15.32 0.19 -3.05
N ALA A 580 -14.35 -0.34 -2.29
CA ALA A 580 -12.92 -0.23 -2.59
C ALA A 580 -12.54 -0.86 -3.94
N ARG A 581 -13.13 -2.01 -4.27
CA ARG A 581 -12.96 -2.66 -5.58
C ARG A 581 -13.47 -1.78 -6.72
N GLN A 582 -14.68 -1.22 -6.56
CA GLN A 582 -15.27 -0.35 -7.56
C GLN A 582 -14.50 0.97 -7.72
N GLU A 583 -14.02 1.54 -6.61
CA GLU A 583 -13.18 2.73 -6.61
C GLU A 583 -11.85 2.48 -7.34
N MET A 584 -11.18 1.35 -7.07
CA MET A 584 -9.95 0.97 -7.78
C MET A 584 -10.20 0.78 -9.28
N LEU A 585 -11.29 0.11 -9.68
CA LEU A 585 -11.67 -0.03 -11.09
C LEU A 585 -11.90 1.33 -11.76
N ASN A 586 -12.53 2.28 -11.08
CA ASN A 586 -12.77 3.62 -11.61
C ASN A 586 -11.45 4.35 -11.87
N PHE A 587 -10.50 4.30 -10.93
CA PHE A 587 -9.17 4.89 -11.12
C PHE A 587 -8.39 4.28 -12.28
N ILE A 588 -8.42 2.94 -12.41
CA ILE A 588 -7.79 2.23 -13.53
C ILE A 588 -8.40 2.67 -14.87
N ASN A 589 -9.73 2.72 -14.97
CA ASN A 589 -10.41 3.12 -16.19
C ASN A 589 -10.25 4.60 -16.51
N GLU A 590 -10.18 5.48 -15.52
CA GLU A 590 -9.83 6.89 -15.71
C GLU A 590 -8.41 7.03 -16.27
N ALA A 591 -7.44 6.30 -15.71
CA ALA A 591 -6.07 6.26 -16.21
C ALA A 591 -6.02 5.76 -17.67
N ARG A 592 -6.71 4.65 -17.99
CA ARG A 592 -6.78 4.09 -19.34
C ARG A 592 -7.43 5.05 -20.34
N ALA A 593 -8.57 5.64 -19.99
CA ALA A 593 -9.26 6.62 -20.84
C ALA A 593 -8.40 7.87 -21.09
N GLY A 594 -7.64 8.31 -20.09
CA GLY A 594 -6.65 9.39 -20.24
C GLY A 594 -5.55 9.11 -21.26
N HIS A 595 -5.28 7.83 -21.57
CA HIS A 595 -4.33 7.38 -22.58
C HIS A 595 -5.01 6.90 -23.88
N GLY A 596 -6.31 7.19 -24.06
CA GLY A 596 -7.06 6.79 -25.25
C GLY A 596 -7.33 5.29 -25.36
N LEU A 597 -7.19 4.54 -24.25
CA LEU A 597 -7.44 3.12 -24.19
C LEU A 597 -8.90 2.82 -23.84
N GLN A 598 -9.37 1.63 -24.21
CA GLN A 598 -10.70 1.16 -23.83
C GLN A 598 -10.76 0.82 -22.34
N ASN A 599 -11.93 1.06 -21.75
CA ASN A 599 -12.23 0.65 -20.38
C ASN A 599 -12.11 -0.87 -20.26
N ILE A 600 -11.43 -1.30 -19.20
CA ILE A 600 -11.36 -2.69 -18.78
C ILE A 600 -12.61 -3.06 -17.97
N VAL A 601 -13.05 -4.31 -18.11
CA VAL A 601 -14.28 -4.82 -17.47
C VAL A 601 -13.91 -5.90 -16.45
N LEU A 602 -14.62 -5.92 -15.30
CA LEU A 602 -14.44 -6.98 -14.31
C LEU A 602 -14.87 -8.33 -14.88
N ASP A 603 -14.08 -9.35 -14.58
CA ASP A 603 -14.37 -10.76 -14.87
C ASP A 603 -14.53 -11.52 -13.55
N GLU A 604 -15.59 -12.32 -13.42
CA GLU A 604 -15.96 -12.99 -12.17
C GLU A 604 -14.99 -14.12 -11.80
N GLU A 605 -14.46 -14.84 -12.80
CA GLU A 605 -13.48 -15.90 -12.56
C GLU A 605 -12.14 -15.30 -12.13
N LEU A 606 -11.68 -14.23 -12.79
CA LEU A 606 -10.47 -13.52 -12.38
C LEU A 606 -10.63 -12.82 -11.03
N ASN A 607 -11.81 -12.26 -10.73
CA ASN A 607 -12.09 -11.70 -9.40
C ASN A 607 -11.92 -12.75 -8.31
N THR A 608 -12.34 -13.99 -8.57
CA THR A 608 -12.18 -15.09 -7.62
C THR A 608 -10.70 -15.40 -7.38
N VAL A 609 -9.89 -15.43 -8.44
CA VAL A 609 -8.43 -15.64 -8.33
C VAL A 609 -7.74 -14.50 -7.58
N ALA A 610 -8.00 -13.26 -8.00
CA ALA A 610 -7.42 -12.06 -7.39
C ALA A 610 -7.83 -11.94 -5.91
N GLN A 611 -9.11 -12.18 -5.59
CA GLN A 611 -9.60 -12.15 -4.21
C GLN A 611 -8.94 -13.24 -3.37
N GLY A 612 -8.83 -14.46 -3.90
CA GLY A 612 -8.13 -15.56 -3.24
C GLY A 612 -6.69 -15.18 -2.90
N HIS A 613 -5.96 -14.52 -3.80
CA HIS A 613 -4.59 -14.09 -3.55
C HIS A 613 -4.49 -12.93 -2.54
N SER A 614 -5.37 -11.94 -2.61
CA SER A 614 -5.44 -10.86 -1.60
C SER A 614 -5.74 -11.40 -0.20
N ASP A 615 -6.68 -12.34 -0.08
CA ASP A 615 -7.02 -12.99 1.19
C ASP A 615 -5.89 -13.89 1.67
N ASP A 616 -5.19 -14.56 0.76
CA ASP A 616 -4.02 -15.37 1.08
C ASP A 616 -2.88 -14.51 1.65
N MET A 617 -2.57 -13.37 1.01
CA MET A 617 -1.61 -12.38 1.50
C MET A 617 -1.98 -11.88 2.90
N ALA A 618 -3.25 -11.56 3.12
CA ALA A 618 -3.75 -11.11 4.42
C ALA A 618 -3.71 -12.22 5.49
N ALA A 619 -4.13 -13.44 5.16
CA ALA A 619 -4.26 -14.56 6.08
C ALA A 619 -2.90 -15.15 6.48
N ARG A 620 -1.97 -15.27 5.53
CA ARG A 620 -0.65 -15.88 5.73
C ARG A 620 0.46 -14.87 6.00
N ASN A 621 0.13 -13.57 6.12
CA ASN A 621 1.06 -12.48 6.42
C ASN A 621 2.27 -12.44 5.50
N PHE A 622 2.02 -12.51 4.20
CA PHE A 622 3.02 -12.26 3.17
C PHE A 622 2.49 -11.21 2.20
N PHE A 623 3.38 -10.60 1.44
CA PHE A 623 3.02 -9.66 0.40
C PHE A 623 3.94 -9.88 -0.79
N GLY A 624 3.39 -10.34 -1.91
CA GLY A 624 4.15 -10.67 -3.10
C GLY A 624 3.37 -11.49 -4.11
N HIS A 625 3.89 -11.58 -5.33
CA HIS A 625 3.27 -12.28 -6.46
C HIS A 625 3.24 -13.81 -6.30
N VAL A 626 4.25 -14.37 -5.62
CA VAL A 626 4.36 -15.80 -5.37
C VAL A 626 3.97 -16.08 -3.92
N ASN A 627 3.04 -17.01 -3.72
CA ASN A 627 2.56 -17.32 -2.38
C ASN A 627 3.53 -18.28 -1.63
N PRO A 628 3.36 -18.49 -0.32
CA PRO A 628 4.23 -19.36 0.47
C PRO A 628 4.31 -20.83 0.01
N ASP A 629 3.40 -21.29 -0.84
CA ASP A 629 3.44 -22.63 -1.45
C ASP A 629 4.24 -22.65 -2.75
N GLY A 630 4.77 -21.49 -3.18
CA GLY A 630 5.49 -21.32 -4.43
C GLY A 630 4.61 -21.09 -5.65
N LYS A 631 3.29 -20.95 -5.49
CA LYS A 631 2.37 -20.73 -6.61
C LYS A 631 2.49 -19.31 -7.16
N THR A 632 2.76 -19.21 -8.44
CA THR A 632 2.81 -17.97 -9.25
C THR A 632 1.39 -17.52 -9.66
N PRO A 633 1.22 -16.30 -10.21
CA PRO A 633 -0.06 -15.90 -10.83
C PRO A 633 -0.51 -16.89 -11.91
N ASP A 634 0.44 -17.42 -12.69
CA ASP A 634 0.17 -18.39 -13.74
C ASP A 634 -0.37 -19.71 -13.17
N ASP A 635 0.22 -20.21 -12.07
CA ASP A 635 -0.28 -21.40 -11.39
C ASP A 635 -1.70 -21.20 -10.84
N ARG A 636 -1.98 -20.02 -10.25
CA ARG A 636 -3.29 -19.70 -9.68
C ARG A 636 -4.38 -19.63 -10.74
N ARG A 637 -4.11 -19.00 -11.90
CA ARG A 637 -5.09 -18.95 -13.01
C ARG A 637 -5.35 -20.34 -13.60
N LEU A 638 -4.32 -21.18 -13.74
CA LEU A 638 -4.45 -22.52 -14.30
C LEU A 638 -5.26 -23.44 -13.39
N GLU A 639 -5.04 -23.36 -12.07
CA GLU A 639 -5.82 -24.10 -11.07
C GLU A 639 -7.30 -23.67 -11.05
N ALA A 640 -7.57 -22.39 -11.33
CA ALA A 640 -8.92 -21.85 -11.49
C ALA A 640 -9.56 -22.16 -12.86
N GLY A 641 -8.85 -22.83 -13.77
CA GLY A 641 -9.34 -23.15 -15.12
C GLY A 641 -9.34 -21.97 -16.09
N ILE A 642 -8.61 -20.90 -15.78
CA ILE A 642 -8.48 -19.71 -16.62
C ILE A 642 -7.32 -19.93 -17.59
N THR A 643 -7.68 -20.04 -18.86
CA THR A 643 -6.74 -20.37 -19.95
C THR A 643 -6.11 -19.14 -20.59
N THR A 644 -6.61 -17.94 -20.34
CA THR A 644 -5.98 -16.71 -20.81
C THR A 644 -4.80 -16.34 -19.90
N SER A 645 -3.74 -15.78 -20.49
CA SER A 645 -2.62 -15.25 -19.70
C SER A 645 -3.09 -14.14 -18.78
N VAL A 646 -2.44 -14.03 -17.61
CA VAL A 646 -2.68 -12.97 -16.65
C VAL A 646 -1.45 -12.09 -16.46
N GLY A 647 -1.65 -10.78 -16.34
CA GLY A 647 -0.68 -9.85 -15.77
C GLY A 647 -1.12 -9.50 -14.34
N GLU A 648 -0.22 -9.57 -13.36
CA GLU A 648 -0.57 -9.29 -11.97
C GLU A 648 0.11 -8.01 -11.44
N ASN A 649 -0.65 -7.19 -10.72
CA ASN A 649 -0.12 -6.19 -9.79
C ASN A 649 -0.54 -6.53 -8.36
N VAL A 650 0.34 -6.29 -7.39
CA VAL A 650 -0.03 -6.31 -5.96
C VAL A 650 0.35 -5.00 -5.29
N VAL A 651 -0.52 -4.49 -4.42
CA VAL A 651 -0.25 -3.27 -3.64
C VAL A 651 -0.77 -3.40 -2.22
N LYS A 652 0.01 -2.91 -1.26
CA LYS A 652 -0.40 -2.77 0.13
C LYS A 652 -0.26 -1.30 0.53
N ASP A 653 -1.36 -0.64 0.83
CA ASP A 653 -1.38 0.77 1.21
C ASP A 653 -2.54 1.07 2.16
N VAL A 654 -2.67 2.31 2.65
CA VAL A 654 -3.70 2.67 3.64
C VAL A 654 -5.03 3.09 3.03
N THR A 655 -5.07 3.46 1.73
CA THR A 655 -6.32 3.76 0.99
C THR A 655 -6.23 3.31 -0.47
N VAL A 656 -7.38 3.14 -1.14
CA VAL A 656 -7.46 2.81 -2.58
C VAL A 656 -6.80 3.87 -3.48
N PRO A 657 -7.01 5.19 -3.28
CA PRO A 657 -6.28 6.20 -4.01
C PRO A 657 -4.76 6.09 -3.85
N PHE A 658 -4.25 5.88 -2.63
CA PHE A 658 -2.81 5.74 -2.42
C PHE A 658 -2.26 4.47 -3.07
N ALA A 659 -2.97 3.37 -2.96
CA ALA A 659 -2.65 2.13 -3.65
C ALA A 659 -2.58 2.33 -5.16
N HIS A 660 -3.57 3.00 -5.76
CA HIS A 660 -3.58 3.29 -7.21
C HIS A 660 -2.43 4.21 -7.62
N TYR A 661 -2.20 5.32 -6.90
CA TYR A 661 -1.11 6.24 -7.22
C TYR A 661 0.27 5.61 -7.01
N GLY A 662 0.42 4.75 -6.00
CA GLY A 662 1.62 3.95 -5.78
C GLY A 662 1.91 3.02 -6.96
N LEU A 663 0.90 2.25 -7.41
CA LEU A 663 0.99 1.41 -8.60
C LEU A 663 1.33 2.23 -9.85
N MET A 664 0.65 3.36 -10.05
CA MET A 664 0.97 4.23 -11.17
C MET A 664 2.38 4.78 -11.05
N ARG A 665 2.98 5.03 -9.89
CA ARG A 665 4.37 5.51 -9.82
C ARG A 665 5.44 4.48 -10.20
N SER A 666 5.10 3.19 -10.16
CA SER A 666 6.01 2.12 -10.58
C SER A 666 5.83 1.81 -12.06
N ALA A 667 6.95 1.70 -12.78
CA ALA A 667 6.94 1.47 -14.22
C ALA A 667 6.26 0.14 -14.59
N SER A 668 6.64 -0.96 -13.95
CA SER A 668 6.11 -2.30 -14.22
C SER A 668 4.61 -2.40 -13.91
N HIS A 669 4.19 -1.87 -12.76
CA HIS A 669 2.78 -1.90 -12.36
C HIS A 669 1.90 -1.03 -13.27
N ARG A 670 2.40 0.15 -13.66
CA ARG A 670 1.71 1.03 -14.60
C ARG A 670 1.60 0.40 -15.99
N GLU A 671 2.66 -0.26 -16.46
CA GLU A 671 2.66 -0.96 -17.74
C GLU A 671 1.51 -1.99 -17.78
N ASN A 672 1.34 -2.78 -16.73
CA ASN A 672 0.20 -3.69 -16.59
C ASN A 672 -1.14 -2.94 -16.68
N ILE A 673 -1.33 -1.82 -15.97
CA ILE A 673 -2.59 -1.05 -16.01
C ILE A 673 -2.88 -0.47 -17.41
N LEU A 674 -1.85 -0.03 -18.13
CA LEU A 674 -1.95 0.67 -19.42
C LEU A 674 -1.70 -0.22 -20.64
N THR A 675 -1.54 -1.52 -20.46
CA THR A 675 -1.40 -2.47 -21.58
C THR A 675 -2.71 -2.49 -22.39
N PRO A 676 -2.70 -2.15 -23.69
CA PRO A 676 -3.91 -2.04 -24.51
C PRO A 676 -4.66 -3.36 -24.69
N GLU A 677 -3.94 -4.49 -24.65
CA GLU A 677 -4.46 -5.83 -24.91
C GLU A 677 -5.36 -6.34 -23.78
N TRP A 678 -5.21 -5.81 -22.55
CA TRP A 678 -6.06 -6.19 -21.44
C TRP A 678 -7.47 -5.61 -21.59
N THR A 679 -8.46 -6.50 -21.67
CA THR A 679 -9.89 -6.18 -21.80
C THR A 679 -10.72 -6.70 -20.62
N ARG A 680 -10.12 -7.54 -19.77
CA ARG A 680 -10.71 -8.16 -18.59
C ARG A 680 -9.81 -7.98 -17.38
N MET A 681 -10.40 -7.87 -16.19
CA MET A 681 -9.61 -7.91 -14.97
C MET A 681 -10.35 -8.53 -13.77
N GLY A 682 -9.58 -9.12 -12.87
CA GLY A 682 -9.96 -9.42 -11.51
C GLY A 682 -9.37 -8.40 -10.53
N LEU A 683 -10.13 -8.04 -9.50
CA LEU A 683 -9.68 -7.19 -8.41
C LEU A 683 -9.97 -7.90 -7.08
N GLY A 684 -8.92 -8.32 -6.40
CA GLY A 684 -8.99 -8.82 -5.04
C GLY A 684 -8.73 -7.70 -4.06
N VAL A 685 -9.59 -7.53 -3.06
CA VAL A 685 -9.41 -6.53 -2.00
C VAL A 685 -9.53 -7.22 -0.66
N SER A 686 -8.46 -7.18 0.12
CA SER A 686 -8.43 -7.66 1.50
C SER A 686 -7.85 -6.59 2.41
N THR A 687 -7.97 -6.75 3.72
CA THR A 687 -7.40 -5.82 4.69
C THR A 687 -6.62 -6.55 5.75
N LYS A 688 -5.52 -5.94 6.20
CA LYS A 688 -4.70 -6.46 7.28
C LYS A 688 -3.95 -5.33 7.99
N ASP A 689 -4.13 -5.25 9.30
CA ASP A 689 -3.43 -4.31 10.18
C ASP A 689 -3.57 -2.84 9.73
N GLY A 690 -4.78 -2.45 9.32
CA GLY A 690 -5.13 -1.11 8.81
C GLY A 690 -4.53 -0.77 7.43
N TYR A 691 -4.06 -1.79 6.70
CA TYR A 691 -3.70 -1.67 5.30
C TYR A 691 -4.70 -2.40 4.42
N ILE A 692 -4.98 -1.84 3.26
CA ILE A 692 -5.65 -2.48 2.15
C ILE A 692 -4.60 -3.24 1.35
N ILE A 693 -4.87 -4.51 1.07
CA ILE A 693 -4.07 -5.37 0.20
C ILE A 693 -4.90 -5.62 -1.05
N ILE A 694 -4.38 -5.20 -2.20
CA ILE A 694 -5.07 -5.31 -3.49
C ILE A 694 -4.22 -6.12 -4.45
N ALA A 695 -4.81 -7.15 -5.04
CA ALA A 695 -4.28 -7.87 -6.19
C ALA A 695 -5.12 -7.47 -7.42
N GLN A 696 -4.45 -7.12 -8.51
CA GLN A 696 -5.06 -6.84 -9.81
C GLN A 696 -4.59 -7.91 -10.78
N GLU A 697 -5.52 -8.67 -11.36
CA GLU A 697 -5.25 -9.71 -12.34
C GLU A 697 -5.82 -9.25 -13.68
N PHE A 698 -4.96 -8.86 -14.62
CA PHE A 698 -5.34 -8.39 -15.95
C PHE A 698 -5.34 -9.55 -16.94
N SER A 699 -6.30 -9.58 -17.86
CA SER A 699 -6.40 -10.64 -18.86
C SER A 699 -7.03 -10.11 -20.16
N THR A 700 -6.91 -10.91 -21.21
CA THR A 700 -7.67 -10.73 -22.45
C THR A 700 -9.02 -11.44 -22.37
N ASP A 701 -9.87 -11.21 -23.36
CA ASP A 701 -11.03 -12.04 -23.62
C ASP A 701 -10.63 -13.50 -23.89
N LYS A 702 -11.45 -14.45 -23.42
CA LYS A 702 -11.29 -15.87 -23.75
C LYS A 702 -11.42 -16.06 -25.26
N LEU A 703 -10.49 -16.82 -25.83
CA LEU A 703 -10.55 -17.19 -27.25
C LEU A 703 -11.72 -18.14 -27.48
N THR A 704 -12.60 -17.75 -28.39
CA THR A 704 -13.71 -18.56 -28.87
C THR A 704 -13.27 -19.44 -30.06
N PRO A 705 -13.99 -20.53 -30.37
CA PRO A 705 -13.76 -21.29 -31.59
C PRO A 705 -13.80 -20.42 -32.87
N GLN A 706 -14.58 -19.34 -32.85
CA GLN A 706 -14.63 -18.38 -33.95
C GLN A 706 -13.31 -17.61 -34.09
N ASN A 707 -12.64 -17.27 -32.98
CA ASN A 707 -11.33 -16.60 -33.04
C ASN A 707 -10.29 -17.46 -33.76
N ILE A 708 -10.30 -18.79 -33.59
CA ILE A 708 -9.39 -19.69 -34.30
C ILE A 708 -9.62 -19.65 -35.82
N VAL A 709 -10.89 -19.58 -36.24
CA VAL A 709 -11.25 -19.41 -37.66
C VAL A 709 -10.75 -18.06 -38.18
N ASP A 710 -10.95 -17.00 -37.41
CA ASP A 710 -10.55 -15.64 -37.80
C ASP A 710 -9.03 -15.52 -37.90
N PHE A 711 -8.29 -16.07 -36.93
CA PHE A 711 -6.83 -16.15 -36.92
C PHE A 711 -6.29 -16.90 -38.14
N LYS A 712 -6.89 -18.05 -38.47
CA LYS A 712 -6.50 -18.81 -39.65
C LYS A 712 -6.69 -17.99 -40.94
N ASN A 713 -7.80 -17.28 -41.06
CA ASN A 713 -8.07 -16.40 -42.19
C ASN A 713 -7.08 -15.22 -42.25
N GLU A 714 -6.74 -14.64 -41.10
CA GLU A 714 -5.79 -13.55 -41.00
C GLU A 714 -4.38 -13.98 -41.40
N ALA A 715 -3.91 -15.14 -40.93
CA ALA A 715 -2.62 -15.69 -41.36
C ALA A 715 -2.59 -15.99 -42.87
N TYR A 716 -3.68 -16.53 -43.43
CA TYR A 716 -3.81 -16.74 -44.87
C TYR A 716 -3.68 -15.44 -45.67
N GLN A 717 -4.33 -14.38 -45.21
CA GLN A 717 -4.24 -13.08 -45.84
C GLN A 717 -2.86 -12.45 -45.65
N GLY A 718 -2.34 -12.42 -44.42
CA GLY A 718 -1.05 -11.82 -44.07
C GLY A 718 0.11 -12.42 -44.86
N ILE A 719 0.19 -13.75 -44.95
CA ILE A 719 1.22 -14.47 -45.71
C ILE A 719 1.19 -14.05 -47.18
N ASN A 720 0.00 -14.05 -47.78
CA ASN A 720 -0.15 -13.73 -49.20
C ASN A 720 0.04 -12.23 -49.48
N THR A 721 -0.39 -11.34 -48.59
CA THR A 721 -0.12 -9.90 -48.68
C THR A 721 1.38 -9.63 -48.59
N LYS A 722 2.11 -10.30 -47.69
CA LYS A 722 3.57 -10.16 -47.60
C LYS A 722 4.29 -10.61 -48.86
N ARG A 723 3.87 -11.73 -49.46
CA ARG A 723 4.39 -12.21 -50.75
C ARG A 723 4.08 -11.22 -51.88
N GLN A 724 2.85 -10.72 -51.97
CA GLN A 724 2.44 -9.74 -52.96
C GLN A 724 3.24 -8.43 -52.86
N ASN A 725 3.44 -7.92 -51.64
CA ASN A 725 4.27 -6.73 -51.38
C ASN A 725 5.74 -6.94 -51.78
N SER A 726 6.19 -8.19 -51.83
CA SER A 726 7.53 -8.60 -52.27
C SER A 726 7.59 -8.97 -53.77
N GLY A 727 6.48 -8.82 -54.51
CA GLY A 727 6.40 -9.17 -55.94
C GLY A 727 6.35 -10.67 -56.24
N ILE A 728 5.98 -11.49 -55.25
CA ILE A 728 5.94 -12.95 -55.34
C ILE A 728 4.48 -13.43 -55.43
N SER A 729 4.22 -14.46 -56.24
CA SER A 729 2.89 -15.05 -56.39
C SER A 729 2.35 -15.61 -55.07
N ALA A 730 1.04 -15.46 -54.84
CA ALA A 730 0.33 -16.01 -53.69
C ALA A 730 0.46 -17.55 -53.63
N LEU A 731 0.52 -18.10 -52.42
CA LEU A 731 0.46 -19.53 -52.16
C LEU A 731 -1.00 -20.00 -52.18
N ALA A 732 -1.25 -21.17 -52.77
CA ALA A 732 -2.54 -21.83 -52.69
C ALA A 732 -2.72 -22.53 -51.33
N VAL A 733 -3.93 -22.51 -50.76
CA VAL A 733 -4.24 -23.33 -49.58
C VAL A 733 -4.48 -24.77 -50.03
N LYS A 734 -3.79 -25.74 -49.44
CA LYS A 734 -3.85 -27.16 -49.82
C LYS A 734 -4.33 -28.01 -48.64
N SER A 735 -5.41 -28.75 -48.85
CA SER A 735 -6.05 -29.57 -47.80
C SER A 735 -5.12 -30.64 -47.21
N ALA A 736 -4.25 -31.24 -48.03
CA ALA A 736 -3.24 -32.20 -47.54
C ALA A 736 -2.20 -31.52 -46.63
N ALA A 737 -1.82 -30.28 -46.92
CA ALA A 737 -0.90 -29.51 -46.07
C ALA A 737 -1.59 -29.07 -44.77
N GLU A 738 -2.88 -28.68 -44.82
CA GLU A 738 -3.66 -28.39 -43.61
C GLU A 738 -3.83 -29.64 -42.73
N SER A 739 -4.12 -30.79 -43.34
CA SER A 739 -4.26 -32.06 -42.60
C SER A 739 -2.93 -32.51 -41.99
N THR A 740 -1.81 -32.23 -42.68
CA THR A 740 -0.46 -32.43 -42.15
C THR A 740 -0.19 -31.51 -40.97
N ALA A 741 -0.49 -30.21 -41.10
CA ALA A 741 -0.35 -29.24 -40.01
C ALA A 741 -1.18 -29.66 -38.78
N LYS A 742 -2.43 -30.07 -38.99
CA LYS A 742 -3.31 -30.57 -37.94
C LYS A 742 -2.75 -31.82 -37.26
N TYR A 743 -2.26 -32.80 -38.03
CA TYR A 743 -1.67 -34.01 -37.47
C TYR A 743 -0.50 -33.66 -36.54
N LEU A 744 0.38 -32.75 -36.97
CA LEU A 744 1.51 -32.31 -36.16
C LEU A 744 1.06 -31.61 -34.88
N ASN A 745 0.01 -30.79 -34.98
CA ASN A 745 -0.53 -30.05 -33.84
C ASN A 745 -1.17 -31.01 -32.84
N ASP A 746 -1.93 -32.01 -33.32
CA ASP A 746 -2.53 -33.04 -32.49
C ASP A 746 -1.47 -33.86 -31.74
N LYS A 747 -0.31 -34.13 -32.36
CA LYS A 747 0.83 -34.81 -31.72
C LYS A 747 1.55 -33.92 -30.71
N ALA A 748 1.75 -32.66 -31.04
CA ALA A 748 2.39 -31.70 -30.14
C ALA A 748 1.55 -31.47 -28.87
N ILE A 749 0.24 -31.29 -29.02
CA ILE A 749 -0.65 -30.96 -27.89
C ILE A 749 -1.06 -32.21 -27.10
N ASN A 750 -1.60 -33.24 -27.77
CA ASN A 750 -2.23 -34.35 -27.04
C ASN A 750 -1.22 -35.40 -26.55
N GLU A 751 -0.06 -35.48 -27.20
CA GLU A 751 0.96 -36.51 -26.90
C GLU A 751 2.27 -35.90 -26.39
N ASN A 752 2.34 -34.56 -26.26
CA ASN A 752 3.54 -33.80 -25.89
C ASN A 752 4.79 -34.23 -26.71
N GLN A 753 4.57 -34.55 -28.00
CA GLN A 753 5.61 -35.09 -28.87
C GLN A 753 6.28 -33.97 -29.67
N ALA A 754 7.61 -33.88 -29.58
CA ALA A 754 8.39 -32.94 -30.38
C ALA A 754 8.22 -33.18 -31.89
N ILE A 755 8.13 -32.09 -32.66
CA ILE A 755 8.09 -32.12 -34.13
C ILE A 755 9.50 -32.39 -34.64
N THR A 756 9.85 -33.67 -34.74
CA THR A 756 11.10 -34.15 -35.32
C THR A 756 10.95 -34.47 -36.80
N GLY A 757 12.06 -34.72 -37.52
CA GLY A 757 12.01 -35.18 -38.91
C GLY A 757 11.17 -36.45 -39.10
N ASP A 758 11.20 -37.37 -38.13
CA ASP A 758 10.42 -38.61 -38.19
C ASP A 758 8.92 -38.36 -37.98
N THR A 759 8.56 -37.50 -37.01
CA THR A 759 7.17 -37.07 -36.78
C THR A 759 6.62 -36.37 -38.02
N PHE A 760 7.43 -35.50 -38.64
CA PHE A 760 7.09 -34.79 -39.87
C PHE A 760 6.88 -35.73 -41.06
N SER A 761 7.82 -36.66 -41.29
CA SER A 761 7.69 -37.66 -42.37
C SER A 761 6.44 -38.53 -42.20
N THR A 762 6.13 -38.93 -40.97
CA THR A 762 4.92 -39.71 -40.66
C THR A 762 3.66 -38.92 -41.00
N ALA A 763 3.63 -37.63 -40.66
CA ALA A 763 2.51 -36.75 -40.94
C ALA A 763 2.31 -36.53 -42.45
N THR A 764 3.38 -36.33 -43.21
CA THR A 764 3.31 -36.16 -44.67
C THR A 764 2.81 -37.42 -45.36
N ASP A 765 3.28 -38.59 -44.92
CA ASP A 765 2.86 -39.88 -45.48
C ASP A 765 1.39 -40.18 -45.17
N ALA A 766 0.97 -39.96 -43.92
CA ALA A 766 -0.41 -40.19 -43.49
C ALA A 766 -1.43 -39.32 -44.24
N ASN A 767 -1.02 -38.12 -44.65
CA ASN A 767 -1.89 -37.14 -45.32
C ASN A 767 -1.65 -37.03 -46.84
N ASN A 768 -0.85 -37.94 -47.41
CA ASN A 768 -0.50 -37.96 -48.84
C ASN A 768 0.07 -36.61 -49.36
N LEU A 769 0.88 -35.92 -48.54
CA LEU A 769 1.52 -34.67 -48.95
C LEU A 769 2.75 -34.95 -49.81
N THR A 770 2.63 -34.79 -51.12
CA THR A 770 3.69 -35.06 -52.09
C THR A 770 4.54 -33.83 -52.41
N GLY A 771 5.77 -34.05 -52.90
CA GLY A 771 6.73 -32.99 -53.22
C GLY A 771 7.62 -32.61 -52.04
N SER A 772 8.42 -31.55 -52.18
CA SER A 772 9.19 -31.02 -51.06
C SER A 772 8.24 -30.29 -50.11
N SER A 773 8.46 -30.44 -48.80
CA SER A 773 7.68 -29.73 -47.78
C SER A 773 8.56 -29.37 -46.57
N SER A 774 8.13 -28.35 -45.83
CA SER A 774 8.71 -27.95 -44.55
C SER A 774 7.61 -27.58 -43.58
N ALA A 775 7.86 -27.71 -42.29
CA ALA A 775 6.97 -27.25 -41.24
C ALA A 775 7.69 -26.28 -40.30
N SER A 776 6.95 -25.27 -39.86
CA SER A 776 7.33 -24.36 -38.78
C SER A 776 6.23 -24.37 -37.73
N SER A 777 6.63 -24.40 -36.45
CA SER A 777 5.72 -24.36 -35.32
C SER A 777 6.04 -23.18 -34.41
N ILE A 778 5.02 -22.47 -33.97
CA ILE A 778 5.14 -21.36 -33.04
C ILE A 778 4.05 -21.52 -31.98
N THR A 779 4.45 -21.46 -30.72
CA THR A 779 3.54 -21.49 -29.57
C THR A 779 3.66 -20.16 -28.85
N GLY A 780 2.53 -19.59 -28.45
CA GLY A 780 2.50 -18.37 -27.67
C GLY A 780 1.10 -18.00 -27.20
N THR A 781 0.99 -16.98 -26.37
CA THR A 781 -0.28 -16.60 -25.73
C THR A 781 -1.00 -15.45 -26.45
N GLY A 782 -0.28 -14.69 -27.29
CA GLY A 782 -0.83 -13.57 -28.05
C GLY A 782 -0.84 -13.82 -29.56
N TRP A 783 -2.02 -13.76 -30.18
CA TRP A 783 -2.19 -14.00 -31.62
C TRP A 783 -1.34 -13.05 -32.50
N GLN A 784 -1.32 -11.75 -32.19
CA GLN A 784 -0.59 -10.78 -33.00
C GLN A 784 0.93 -11.03 -32.99
N SER A 785 1.50 -11.39 -31.84
CA SER A 785 2.93 -11.73 -31.72
C SER A 785 3.29 -12.96 -32.54
N ILE A 786 2.43 -13.98 -32.54
CA ILE A 786 2.58 -15.18 -33.37
C ILE A 786 2.53 -14.78 -34.84
N LEU A 787 1.52 -14.01 -35.25
CA LEU A 787 1.37 -13.54 -36.62
C LEU A 787 2.59 -12.73 -37.07
N ASP A 788 3.06 -11.79 -36.26
CA ASP A 788 4.24 -10.98 -36.56
C ASP A 788 5.52 -11.83 -36.66
N SER A 789 5.65 -12.86 -35.82
CA SER A 789 6.75 -13.81 -35.88
C SER A 789 6.74 -14.58 -37.21
N ILE A 790 5.58 -15.09 -37.62
CA ILE A 790 5.40 -15.76 -38.91
C ILE A 790 5.74 -14.80 -40.05
N LEU A 791 5.12 -13.62 -40.05
CA LEU A 791 5.30 -12.67 -41.14
C LEU A 791 6.75 -12.22 -41.20
N ASN A 792 7.38 -11.83 -40.10
CA ASN A 792 8.68 -11.15 -40.11
C ASN A 792 9.90 -12.06 -39.99
N LYS A 793 9.78 -13.20 -39.31
CA LYS A 793 10.93 -14.07 -39.01
C LYS A 793 11.00 -15.30 -39.92
N GLU A 794 9.88 -15.74 -40.50
CA GLU A 794 9.85 -16.92 -41.37
C GLU A 794 10.21 -16.56 -42.82
N ASN A 795 11.51 -16.41 -43.09
CA ASN A 795 12.02 -16.10 -44.43
C ASN A 795 11.59 -17.14 -45.50
N ALA A 796 11.31 -18.37 -45.09
CA ALA A 796 10.86 -19.43 -45.99
C ALA A 796 9.55 -19.07 -46.71
N ILE A 797 8.69 -18.23 -46.12
CA ILE A 797 7.45 -17.77 -46.76
C ILE A 797 7.71 -16.95 -48.02
N LEU A 798 8.88 -16.34 -48.17
CA LEU A 798 9.28 -15.58 -49.36
C LEU A 798 10.06 -16.43 -50.38
N ASP A 799 10.29 -17.72 -50.12
CA ASP A 799 10.92 -18.61 -51.10
C ASP A 799 9.93 -18.91 -52.24
N THR A 800 10.40 -18.73 -53.48
CA THR A 800 9.61 -18.93 -54.70
C THR A 800 9.40 -20.42 -55.06
N THR A 801 10.11 -21.34 -54.40
CA THR A 801 9.95 -22.79 -54.59
C THR A 801 8.67 -23.34 -53.98
N TRP A 802 8.09 -22.64 -53.00
CA TRP A 802 6.81 -22.99 -52.40
C TRP A 802 5.65 -22.47 -53.26
N LEU A 803 4.68 -23.36 -53.51
CA LEU A 803 3.49 -23.10 -54.34
C LEU A 803 2.18 -23.20 -53.55
N SER A 804 2.16 -23.99 -52.49
CA SER A 804 1.02 -24.10 -51.59
C SER A 804 1.44 -24.16 -50.13
N PHE A 805 0.46 -24.06 -49.24
CA PHE A 805 0.65 -24.14 -47.81
C PHE A 805 -0.61 -24.64 -47.10
N GLY A 806 -0.46 -24.99 -45.84
CA GLY A 806 -1.56 -25.29 -44.93
C GLY A 806 -1.23 -24.82 -43.52
N ILE A 807 -2.26 -24.42 -42.79
CA ILE A 807 -2.15 -23.94 -41.42
C ILE A 807 -3.11 -24.71 -40.53
N ASP A 808 -2.64 -25.04 -39.34
CA ASP A 808 -3.48 -25.42 -38.22
C ASP A 808 -3.17 -24.56 -36.99
N ILE A 809 -4.22 -24.20 -36.26
CA ILE A 809 -4.16 -23.38 -35.04
C ILE A 809 -5.03 -24.07 -33.99
N GLN A 810 -4.46 -24.35 -32.83
CA GLN A 810 -5.17 -24.97 -31.71
C GLN A 810 -4.78 -24.29 -30.40
N LEU A 811 -5.64 -24.46 -29.40
CA LEU A 811 -5.36 -24.08 -28.02
C LEU A 811 -5.03 -25.33 -27.23
N ASP A 812 -3.99 -25.30 -26.42
CA ASP A 812 -3.76 -26.34 -25.42
C ASP A 812 -4.62 -26.12 -24.17
N SER A 813 -4.47 -27.02 -23.19
CA SER A 813 -5.17 -26.94 -21.89
C SER A 813 -4.77 -25.72 -21.05
N GLU A 814 -3.65 -25.09 -21.35
CA GLU A 814 -3.15 -23.90 -20.66
C GLU A 814 -3.57 -22.60 -21.37
N GLY A 815 -4.18 -22.74 -22.56
CA GLY A 815 -4.65 -21.68 -23.45
C GLY A 815 -3.58 -21.08 -24.37
N ASN A 816 -2.42 -21.71 -24.49
CA ASN A 816 -1.43 -21.29 -25.47
C ASN A 816 -1.95 -21.59 -26.88
N ILE A 817 -1.75 -20.64 -27.79
CA ILE A 817 -2.02 -20.80 -29.21
C ILE A 817 -0.84 -21.56 -29.83
N HIS A 818 -1.10 -22.75 -30.32
CA HIS A 818 -0.18 -23.56 -31.11
C HIS A 818 -0.49 -23.39 -32.59
N PHE A 819 0.43 -22.73 -33.29
CA PHE A 819 0.35 -22.48 -34.72
C PHE A 819 1.35 -23.39 -35.46
N ILE A 820 0.88 -24.11 -36.47
CA ILE A 820 1.74 -24.85 -37.39
C ILE A 820 1.49 -24.40 -38.82
N LEU A 821 2.57 -24.00 -39.50
CA LEU A 821 2.61 -23.72 -40.93
C LEU A 821 3.34 -24.84 -41.64
N VAL A 822 2.70 -25.42 -42.66
CA VAL A 822 3.32 -26.36 -43.59
C VAL A 822 3.43 -25.71 -44.97
N LEU A 823 4.64 -25.57 -45.50
CA LEU A 823 4.91 -25.09 -46.85
C LEU A 823 5.13 -26.30 -47.78
N ASN A 824 4.63 -26.23 -49.03
CA ASN A 824 4.74 -27.31 -49.99
C ASN A 824 5.06 -26.81 -51.41
N SER A 825 5.93 -27.54 -52.11
CA SER A 825 6.43 -27.17 -53.43
C SER A 825 5.47 -27.51 -54.58
N GLN A 826 4.30 -28.07 -54.28
CA GLN A 826 3.26 -28.38 -55.26
C GLN A 826 2.02 -27.56 -54.95
N SER A 827 1.38 -27.03 -55.99
CA SER A 827 0.08 -26.35 -55.86
C SER A 827 -1.01 -27.25 -55.28
#